data_AF-X0M108-F1
#
_entry.id   AF-X0M108-F1
#
_cell.length_a   1.000
_cell.length_b   1.000
_cell.length_c   1.000
_cell.angle_alpha   90.00
_cell.angle_beta   90.00
_cell.angle_gamma   90.00
#
_symmetry.space_group_name_H-M   'P 1'
#
loop_
_entity.id
_entity.type
_entity.pdbx_description
1 polymer ?
#
loop_
_entity_poly.entity_id
_entity_poly.type
_entity_poly.pdbx_seq_one_letter_code
_entity_poly.pdbx_strand_id
1 'polypeptide(L)'
;MEDELSNSEDYYNYVERQQMLLWEAVEAGQEDTARSLLRHDFIRIHERDDKDRTLLSLAVGLGHTNIVECLLDRHDIDVNLLDGNDNLPLNEAAGHGHETISRLLLGKDDIDVNLKDGDNRTPLIKAASNGHGAIVSQLLEKNDIDVNLGNDEGDTPLVEAAWNGHETVVRLLLGKTDIQPNARGESGITPLYAAAAKGHKIVVGLLLDRDDIELNPKMSSGETPLFAAANNGHESVTKLLLRKDGIDLNVNCHGDTPLSAALDCGHKAVSELLLNKEGNELDRDGSIDRGYFLLSKALDRGLQDIASKILIAKISRNVKIPIGRSPLSWAAERNKTDQVRSILRIGTPDPNLHDAQGRTPLSRAAECDSISVVSLLLESSRIDVNRHDLDRRTPLSIAADTQNNAVVSILVTRDTVTLHSLVREGNLSSVEILLDNRYDINTKNDVGQSSLHVAVDNNRFGIAVKLLERGANVNAEDHSSMTPLRLAVQQKRRDFAELLLDYSASTKGIMFHGWRSLYEEFSPQHTLRITERASGNRRVDFLSRNNLLANEPETGRRLFLLPDYQTWSFAILKSLNTKTMMYAKTPDLQDAMQMKSHHCYTGQAAGAYAVAYFPILQLDLSKGKINWEGCGVGWSMGTLRQDSGSVRYFSMLQESGIPDDGYDLFQQLLAESTSKWLEFCIQFEDNLSQIRLDQLKSQGKSPETISHLAENALHIAQLRRVLQCQVRRAEEFNINLGRRHGVSKEQRALEYIHRFADIRQQLQILDETIRDLLQFEFAWASINEAHKSTSLAISMKRLSWITFIFLPAMFAASLFGMNVDILENNPDWRWVVVF
;
A
#
# COMPACT_ATOMS: atom_id res chain seq x y z
N MET A 1 -72.27 -90.14 -26.47
CA MET A 1 -71.74 -90.04 -27.86
C MET A 1 -70.60 -89.03 -27.83
N GLU A 2 -69.75 -89.16 -26.81
CA GLU A 2 -68.73 -88.18 -26.43
C GLU A 2 -67.33 -88.83 -26.36
N ASP A 3 -67.22 -90.15 -26.51
CA ASP A 3 -65.95 -90.89 -26.28
C ASP A 3 -65.19 -91.32 -27.56
N GLU A 4 -65.69 -91.04 -28.77
CA GLU A 4 -65.02 -91.46 -30.04
C GLU A 4 -64.51 -90.32 -30.93
N LEU A 5 -64.70 -89.05 -30.54
CA LEU A 5 -64.26 -87.89 -31.34
C LEU A 5 -63.16 -87.07 -30.67
N SER A 6 -62.70 -87.42 -29.47
CA SER A 6 -61.68 -86.64 -28.74
C SER A 6 -60.27 -86.72 -29.33
N ASN A 7 -60.06 -87.47 -30.42
CA ASN A 7 -58.76 -87.70 -31.06
C ASN A 7 -58.74 -87.42 -32.58
N SER A 8 -59.75 -86.72 -33.12
CA SER A 8 -59.71 -86.29 -34.53
C SER A 8 -59.06 -84.91 -34.67
N GLU A 9 -58.22 -84.74 -35.69
CA GLU A 9 -57.58 -83.46 -36.06
C GLU A 9 -58.61 -82.33 -36.24
N ASP A 10 -59.85 -82.67 -36.60
CA ASP A 10 -60.99 -81.74 -36.73
C ASP A 10 -61.45 -81.16 -35.38
N TYR A 11 -61.47 -81.95 -34.30
CA TYR A 11 -61.86 -81.45 -32.98
C TYR A 11 -60.79 -80.49 -32.42
N TYR A 12 -59.51 -80.84 -32.58
CA TYR A 12 -58.39 -79.96 -32.23
C TYR A 12 -58.45 -78.64 -33.02
N ASN A 13 -58.64 -78.70 -34.34
CA ASN A 13 -58.78 -77.50 -35.17
C ASN A 13 -60.01 -76.65 -34.81
N TYR A 14 -61.11 -77.26 -34.35
CA TYR A 14 -62.28 -76.53 -33.87
C TYR A 14 -61.97 -75.78 -32.57
N VAL A 15 -61.35 -76.45 -31.58
CA VAL A 15 -60.96 -75.85 -30.30
C VAL A 15 -59.99 -74.68 -30.51
N GLU A 16 -58.94 -74.87 -31.32
CA GLU A 16 -57.97 -73.81 -31.64
C GLU A 16 -58.63 -72.61 -32.33
N ARG A 17 -59.60 -72.84 -33.25
CA ARG A 17 -60.37 -71.75 -33.85
C ARG A 17 -61.24 -71.00 -32.85
N GLN A 18 -61.89 -71.70 -31.91
CA GLN A 18 -62.68 -71.03 -30.87
C GLN A 18 -61.79 -70.24 -29.91
N GLN A 19 -60.60 -70.76 -29.58
CA GLN A 19 -59.60 -70.07 -28.77
C GLN A 19 -59.10 -68.79 -29.47
N MET A 20 -58.77 -68.85 -30.76
CA MET A 20 -58.37 -67.68 -31.55
C MET A 20 -59.49 -66.64 -31.65
N LEU A 21 -60.74 -67.07 -31.91
CA LEU A 21 -61.90 -66.18 -31.93
C LEU A 21 -62.14 -65.50 -30.58
N LEU A 22 -61.87 -66.20 -29.47
CA LEU A 22 -61.97 -65.61 -28.13
C LEU A 22 -60.90 -64.52 -27.94
N TRP A 23 -59.64 -64.76 -28.32
CA TRP A 23 -58.59 -63.76 -28.27
C TRP A 23 -58.94 -62.50 -29.09
N GLU A 24 -59.42 -62.67 -30.33
CA GLU A 24 -59.88 -61.56 -31.17
C GLU A 24 -61.07 -60.82 -30.56
N ALA A 25 -62.04 -61.54 -29.98
CA ALA A 25 -63.19 -60.96 -29.31
C ALA A 25 -62.78 -60.13 -28.08
N VAL A 26 -61.82 -60.63 -27.28
CA VAL A 26 -61.28 -59.90 -26.12
C VAL A 26 -60.49 -58.68 -26.56
N GLU A 27 -59.65 -58.78 -27.59
CA GLU A 27 -58.87 -57.65 -28.12
C GLU A 27 -59.78 -56.56 -28.71
N ALA A 28 -60.86 -56.94 -29.39
CA ALA A 28 -61.84 -56.03 -29.99
C ALA A 28 -62.93 -55.54 -29.01
N GLY A 29 -62.96 -56.04 -27.77
CA GLY A 29 -63.97 -55.66 -26.77
C GLY A 29 -65.39 -56.18 -27.07
N GLN A 30 -65.50 -57.27 -27.83
CA GLN A 30 -66.77 -57.88 -28.18
C GLN A 30 -67.30 -58.75 -27.02
N GLU A 31 -68.07 -58.14 -26.13
CA GLU A 31 -68.58 -58.77 -24.92
C GLU A 31 -69.44 -60.01 -25.20
N ASP A 32 -70.44 -59.91 -26.09
CA ASP A 32 -71.40 -61.00 -26.33
C ASP A 32 -70.72 -62.26 -26.88
N THR A 33 -69.75 -62.09 -27.77
CA THR A 33 -69.00 -63.18 -28.37
C THR A 33 -68.05 -63.80 -27.34
N ALA A 34 -67.30 -62.99 -26.59
CA ALA A 34 -66.45 -63.47 -25.50
C ALA A 34 -67.27 -64.23 -24.43
N ARG A 35 -68.42 -63.68 -23.99
CA ARG A 35 -69.33 -64.30 -23.02
C ARG A 35 -69.88 -65.63 -23.51
N SER A 36 -70.22 -65.75 -24.80
CA SER A 36 -70.69 -67.00 -25.37
C SER A 36 -69.59 -68.06 -25.41
N LEU A 37 -68.37 -67.68 -25.78
CA LEU A 37 -67.23 -68.59 -25.90
C LEU A 37 -66.74 -69.09 -24.53
N LEU A 38 -66.71 -68.21 -23.52
CA LEU A 38 -66.25 -68.53 -22.16
C LEU A 38 -67.13 -69.54 -21.40
N ARG A 39 -68.36 -69.80 -21.87
CA ARG A 39 -69.26 -70.84 -21.32
C ARG A 39 -68.80 -72.27 -21.60
N HIS A 40 -67.85 -72.45 -22.52
CA HIS A 40 -67.34 -73.76 -22.89
C HIS A 40 -66.15 -74.16 -22.01
N ASP A 41 -66.22 -75.34 -21.40
CA ASP A 41 -65.18 -75.84 -20.51
C ASP A 41 -63.85 -76.15 -21.22
N PHE A 42 -63.88 -76.42 -22.53
CA PHE A 42 -62.68 -76.73 -23.33
C PHE A 42 -61.80 -75.50 -23.63
N ILE A 43 -62.27 -74.28 -23.34
CA ILE A 43 -61.50 -73.04 -23.53
C ILE A 43 -60.40 -72.95 -22.48
N ARG A 44 -59.19 -72.64 -22.93
CA ARG A 44 -58.00 -72.56 -22.08
C ARG A 44 -57.75 -71.10 -21.72
N ILE A 45 -58.26 -70.66 -20.57
CA ILE A 45 -58.20 -69.25 -20.13
C ILE A 45 -56.82 -68.82 -19.60
N HIS A 46 -55.95 -69.78 -19.26
CA HIS A 46 -54.59 -69.55 -18.74
C HIS A 46 -53.50 -69.64 -19.79
N GLU A 47 -53.86 -69.91 -21.05
CA GLU A 47 -52.89 -69.84 -22.14
C GLU A 47 -52.43 -68.41 -22.37
N ARG A 48 -51.20 -68.29 -22.88
CA ARG A 48 -50.58 -67.02 -23.23
C ARG A 48 -50.66 -66.80 -24.74
N ASP A 49 -50.90 -65.55 -25.15
CA ASP A 49 -50.83 -65.18 -26.56
C ASP A 49 -49.38 -65.06 -27.06
N ASP A 50 -49.19 -64.70 -28.33
CA ASP A 50 -47.87 -64.49 -28.94
C ASP A 50 -47.06 -63.36 -28.29
N LYS A 51 -47.69 -62.54 -27.44
CA LYS A 51 -47.06 -61.46 -26.66
C LYS A 51 -46.92 -61.85 -25.18
N ASP A 52 -47.07 -63.14 -24.89
CA ASP A 52 -46.98 -63.72 -23.56
C ASP A 52 -48.06 -63.23 -22.57
N ARG A 53 -49.12 -62.56 -23.03
CA ARG A 53 -50.21 -62.04 -22.18
C ARG A 53 -51.17 -63.15 -21.82
N THR A 54 -51.78 -63.12 -20.63
CA THR A 54 -52.94 -63.98 -20.33
C THR A 54 -54.21 -63.32 -20.87
N LEU A 55 -55.27 -64.11 -21.10
CA LEU A 55 -56.55 -63.57 -21.58
C LEU A 55 -57.12 -62.53 -20.59
N LEU A 56 -56.91 -62.77 -19.29
CA LEU A 56 -57.28 -61.83 -18.23
C LEU A 56 -56.41 -60.56 -18.25
N SER A 57 -55.08 -60.66 -18.37
CA SER A 57 -54.21 -59.46 -18.41
C SER A 57 -54.50 -58.60 -19.64
N LEU A 58 -54.84 -59.20 -20.79
CA LEU A 58 -55.30 -58.49 -21.97
C LEU A 58 -56.61 -57.72 -21.73
N ALA A 59 -57.64 -58.41 -21.22
CA ALA A 59 -58.94 -57.79 -20.96
C ALA A 59 -58.83 -56.65 -19.94
N VAL A 60 -57.98 -56.84 -18.91
CA VAL A 60 -57.70 -55.83 -17.89
C VAL A 60 -56.94 -54.64 -18.48
N GLY A 61 -55.83 -54.85 -19.18
CA GLY A 61 -55.03 -53.75 -19.75
C GLY A 61 -55.78 -52.92 -20.80
N LEU A 62 -56.78 -53.51 -21.48
CA LEU A 62 -57.68 -52.79 -22.40
C LEU A 62 -58.88 -52.13 -21.71
N GLY A 63 -59.10 -52.38 -20.41
CA GLY A 63 -60.21 -51.80 -19.67
C GLY A 63 -61.59 -52.43 -19.97
N HIS A 64 -61.62 -53.65 -20.53
CA HIS A 64 -62.85 -54.34 -20.95
C HIS A 64 -63.61 -54.94 -19.76
N THR A 65 -64.24 -54.09 -18.95
CA THR A 65 -64.87 -54.44 -17.66
C THR A 65 -65.83 -55.62 -17.74
N ASN A 66 -66.73 -55.65 -18.72
CA ASN A 66 -67.74 -56.72 -18.83
C ASN A 66 -67.11 -58.08 -19.23
N ILE A 67 -66.02 -58.05 -20.00
CA ILE A 67 -65.26 -59.25 -20.35
C ILE A 67 -64.49 -59.76 -19.13
N VAL A 68 -63.88 -58.87 -18.35
CA VAL A 68 -63.27 -59.22 -17.06
C VAL A 68 -64.29 -59.87 -16.14
N GLU A 69 -65.49 -59.30 -15.99
CA GLU A 69 -66.56 -59.89 -15.19
C GLU A 69 -66.89 -61.33 -15.66
N CYS A 70 -67.04 -61.55 -16.96
CA CYS A 70 -67.28 -62.87 -17.53
C CYS A 70 -66.12 -63.87 -17.27
N LEU A 71 -64.87 -63.40 -17.27
CA LEU A 71 -63.70 -64.22 -16.96
C LEU A 71 -63.65 -64.58 -15.47
N LEU A 72 -64.01 -63.64 -14.59
CA LEU A 72 -64.00 -63.84 -13.13
C LEU A 72 -65.13 -64.74 -12.62
N ASP A 73 -66.23 -64.86 -13.38
CA ASP A 73 -67.33 -65.79 -13.12
C ASP A 73 -66.93 -67.26 -13.31
N ARG A 74 -65.83 -67.54 -14.02
CA ARG A 74 -65.32 -68.90 -14.16
C ARG A 74 -64.72 -69.40 -12.84
N HIS A 75 -64.94 -70.68 -12.55
CA HIS A 75 -64.48 -71.31 -11.32
C HIS A 75 -63.00 -71.71 -11.36
N ASP A 76 -62.42 -71.83 -12.55
CA ASP A 76 -61.04 -72.23 -12.81
C ASP A 76 -60.12 -71.04 -13.07
N ILE A 77 -60.59 -69.80 -12.94
CA ILE A 77 -59.77 -68.58 -13.10
C ILE A 77 -58.78 -68.43 -11.94
N ASP A 78 -57.54 -68.10 -12.27
CA ASP A 78 -56.49 -67.72 -11.33
C ASP A 78 -56.24 -66.22 -11.54
N VAL A 79 -56.70 -65.42 -10.58
CA VAL A 79 -56.59 -63.96 -10.63
C VAL A 79 -55.19 -63.44 -10.31
N ASN A 80 -54.33 -64.30 -9.79
CA ASN A 80 -52.94 -64.00 -9.42
C ASN A 80 -51.94 -64.50 -10.47
N LEU A 81 -52.42 -65.03 -11.60
CA LEU A 81 -51.56 -65.56 -12.65
C LEU A 81 -50.76 -64.43 -13.33
N LEU A 82 -49.44 -64.55 -13.25
CA LEU A 82 -48.51 -63.71 -13.98
C LEU A 82 -48.60 -63.99 -15.48
N ASP A 83 -48.66 -62.92 -16.27
CA ASP A 83 -48.35 -63.04 -17.70
C ASP A 83 -46.83 -63.24 -17.92
N GLY A 84 -46.36 -63.43 -19.15
CA GLY A 84 -44.94 -63.65 -19.41
C GLY A 84 -44.08 -62.38 -19.41
N ASN A 85 -44.68 -61.22 -19.15
CA ASN A 85 -43.94 -60.02 -18.73
C ASN A 85 -43.96 -59.86 -17.20
N ASP A 86 -44.39 -60.91 -16.47
CA ASP A 86 -44.56 -60.91 -15.03
C ASP A 86 -45.54 -59.82 -14.52
N ASN A 87 -46.54 -59.44 -15.33
CA ASN A 87 -47.58 -58.52 -14.90
C ASN A 87 -48.72 -59.26 -14.19
N LEU A 88 -49.23 -58.67 -13.11
CA LEU A 88 -50.42 -59.13 -12.40
C LEU A 88 -51.67 -58.38 -12.88
N PRO A 89 -52.82 -59.04 -13.07
CA PRO A 89 -54.08 -58.38 -13.45
C PRO A 89 -54.44 -57.21 -12.52
N LEU A 90 -54.30 -57.39 -11.20
CA LEU A 90 -54.62 -56.32 -10.25
C LEU A 90 -53.64 -55.14 -10.34
N ASN A 91 -52.35 -55.38 -10.62
CA ASN A 91 -51.35 -54.33 -10.83
C ASN A 91 -51.64 -53.52 -12.09
N GLU A 92 -52.03 -54.19 -13.17
CA GLU A 92 -52.39 -53.56 -14.44
C GLU A 92 -53.62 -52.66 -14.28
N ALA A 93 -54.68 -53.18 -13.66
CA ALA A 93 -55.87 -52.39 -13.34
C ALA A 93 -55.54 -51.18 -12.46
N ALA A 94 -54.68 -51.39 -11.45
CA ALA A 94 -54.21 -50.36 -10.55
C ALA A 94 -53.35 -49.30 -11.23
N GLY A 95 -52.46 -49.67 -12.15
CA GLY A 95 -51.60 -48.73 -12.90
C GLY A 95 -52.38 -47.90 -13.92
N HIS A 96 -53.31 -48.53 -14.63
CA HIS A 96 -54.14 -47.88 -15.66
C HIS A 96 -55.34 -47.10 -15.09
N GLY A 97 -55.64 -47.23 -13.80
CA GLY A 97 -56.74 -46.50 -13.16
C GLY A 97 -58.12 -47.11 -13.43
N HIS A 98 -58.18 -48.41 -13.71
CA HIS A 98 -59.43 -49.11 -14.01
C HIS A 98 -60.21 -49.47 -12.73
N GLU A 99 -60.82 -48.46 -12.12
CA GLU A 99 -61.48 -48.55 -10.82
C GLU A 99 -62.50 -49.70 -10.71
N THR A 100 -63.34 -49.92 -11.72
CA THR A 100 -64.35 -50.99 -11.70
C THR A 100 -63.70 -52.37 -11.79
N ILE A 101 -62.67 -52.51 -12.61
CA ILE A 101 -61.92 -53.76 -12.78
C ILE A 101 -61.18 -54.11 -11.49
N SER A 102 -60.51 -53.13 -10.86
CA SER A 102 -59.89 -53.32 -9.54
C SER A 102 -60.92 -53.79 -8.50
N ARG A 103 -62.12 -53.20 -8.48
CA ARG A 103 -63.19 -53.63 -7.57
C ARG A 103 -63.65 -55.06 -7.82
N LEU A 104 -63.78 -55.46 -9.09
CA LEU A 104 -64.15 -56.83 -9.46
C LEU A 104 -63.07 -57.85 -9.03
N LEU A 105 -61.80 -57.56 -9.31
CA LEU A 105 -60.67 -58.40 -8.91
C LEU A 105 -60.55 -58.51 -7.39
N LEU A 106 -60.70 -57.38 -6.67
CA LEU A 106 -60.71 -57.36 -5.21
C LEU A 106 -61.93 -58.07 -4.61
N GLY A 107 -62.98 -58.33 -5.38
CA GLY A 107 -64.15 -59.09 -4.92
C GLY A 107 -63.92 -60.60 -4.82
N LYS A 108 -62.82 -61.11 -5.39
CA LYS A 108 -62.47 -62.54 -5.34
C LYS A 108 -61.80 -62.88 -4.00
N ASP A 109 -62.14 -64.03 -3.43
CA ASP A 109 -61.66 -64.44 -2.10
C ASP A 109 -60.19 -64.87 -2.10
N ASP A 110 -59.67 -65.29 -3.25
CA ASP A 110 -58.32 -65.80 -3.48
C ASP A 110 -57.33 -64.75 -3.99
N ILE A 111 -57.75 -63.48 -4.13
CA ILE A 111 -56.88 -62.39 -4.57
C ILE A 111 -55.80 -62.08 -3.52
N ASP A 112 -54.54 -62.07 -3.91
CA ASP A 112 -53.45 -61.60 -3.06
C ASP A 112 -53.07 -60.16 -3.46
N VAL A 113 -53.45 -59.22 -2.60
CA VAL A 113 -53.27 -57.78 -2.83
C VAL A 113 -51.84 -57.28 -2.61
N ASN A 114 -50.97 -58.15 -2.10
CA ASN A 114 -49.57 -57.84 -1.79
C ASN A 114 -48.58 -58.48 -2.78
N LEU A 115 -49.08 -59.24 -3.76
CA LEU A 115 -48.23 -59.80 -4.81
C LEU A 115 -47.52 -58.69 -5.58
N LYS A 116 -46.29 -59.01 -5.96
CA LYS A 116 -45.43 -58.11 -6.71
C LYS A 116 -45.31 -58.60 -8.15
N ASP A 117 -45.40 -57.66 -9.08
CA ASP A 117 -45.11 -57.93 -10.50
C ASP A 117 -43.60 -58.07 -10.76
N GLY A 118 -43.22 -58.22 -12.03
CA GLY A 118 -41.83 -58.31 -12.48
C GLY A 118 -40.98 -57.08 -12.17
N ASP A 119 -41.59 -55.90 -11.95
CA ASP A 119 -40.90 -54.68 -11.48
C ASP A 119 -40.82 -54.63 -9.93
N ASN A 120 -41.19 -55.73 -9.27
CA ASN A 120 -41.29 -55.87 -7.83
C ASN A 120 -42.27 -54.85 -7.20
N ARG A 121 -43.29 -54.41 -7.94
CA ARG A 121 -44.28 -53.43 -7.49
C ARG A 121 -45.57 -54.12 -7.08
N THR A 122 -46.19 -53.67 -5.99
CA THR A 122 -47.54 -54.10 -5.60
C THR A 122 -48.60 -53.29 -6.35
N PRO A 123 -49.88 -53.75 -6.37
CA PRO A 123 -50.97 -52.93 -6.92
C PRO A 123 -51.06 -51.56 -6.24
N LEU A 124 -50.79 -51.52 -4.92
CA LEU A 124 -50.80 -50.28 -4.14
C LEU A 124 -49.71 -49.31 -4.61
N ILE A 125 -48.50 -49.79 -4.96
CA ILE A 125 -47.44 -48.96 -5.55
C ILE A 125 -47.87 -48.41 -6.91
N LYS A 126 -48.41 -49.24 -7.81
CA LYS A 126 -48.84 -48.79 -9.16
C LYS A 126 -49.97 -47.75 -9.05
N ALA A 127 -50.96 -47.97 -8.19
CA ALA A 127 -52.03 -46.99 -7.95
C ALA A 127 -51.50 -45.71 -7.31
N ALA A 128 -50.56 -45.83 -6.36
CA ALA A 128 -50.00 -44.69 -5.65
C ALA A 128 -49.11 -43.81 -6.53
N SER A 129 -48.24 -44.43 -7.35
CA SER A 129 -47.34 -43.73 -8.29
C SER A 129 -48.11 -42.97 -9.38
N ASN A 130 -49.27 -43.50 -9.80
CA ASN A 130 -50.13 -42.87 -10.81
C ASN A 130 -51.26 -41.99 -10.25
N GLY A 131 -51.44 -41.93 -8.92
CA GLY A 131 -52.39 -41.02 -8.27
C GLY A 131 -53.84 -41.50 -8.25
N HIS A 132 -54.08 -42.80 -8.43
CA HIS A 132 -55.42 -43.39 -8.52
C HIS A 132 -56.07 -43.58 -7.14
N GLY A 133 -56.45 -42.48 -6.49
CA GLY A 133 -56.96 -42.47 -5.12
C GLY A 133 -58.18 -43.37 -4.85
N ALA A 134 -59.06 -43.57 -5.83
CA ALA A 134 -60.19 -44.49 -5.69
C ALA A 134 -59.74 -45.95 -5.54
N ILE A 135 -58.77 -46.39 -6.34
CA ILE A 135 -58.19 -47.74 -6.26
C ILE A 135 -57.39 -47.89 -4.97
N VAL A 136 -56.61 -46.87 -4.58
CA VAL A 136 -55.94 -46.87 -3.28
C VAL A 136 -56.96 -47.04 -2.15
N SER A 137 -58.10 -46.36 -2.19
CA SER A 137 -59.16 -46.53 -1.17
C SER A 137 -59.68 -47.97 -1.14
N GLN A 138 -59.97 -48.57 -2.30
CA GLN A 138 -60.42 -49.97 -2.40
C GLN A 138 -59.37 -50.96 -1.86
N LEU A 139 -58.08 -50.76 -2.16
CA LEU A 139 -57.00 -51.60 -1.66
C LEU A 139 -56.84 -51.47 -0.14
N LEU A 140 -56.99 -50.25 0.41
CA LEU A 140 -56.85 -49.99 1.84
C LEU A 140 -58.00 -50.55 2.70
N GLU A 141 -59.13 -50.87 2.09
CA GLU A 141 -60.29 -51.55 2.71
C GLU A 141 -60.03 -53.04 2.95
N LYS A 142 -59.04 -53.65 2.28
CA LYS A 142 -58.64 -55.04 2.51
C LYS A 142 -57.90 -55.18 3.83
N ASN A 143 -58.23 -56.23 4.58
CA ASN A 143 -57.70 -56.43 5.94
C ASN A 143 -56.24 -56.89 5.96
N ASP A 144 -55.80 -57.53 4.89
CA ASP A 144 -54.50 -58.16 4.69
C ASP A 144 -53.51 -57.29 3.91
N ILE A 145 -53.91 -56.08 3.51
CA ILE A 145 -53.03 -55.14 2.79
C ILE A 145 -51.84 -54.71 3.66
N ASP A 146 -50.63 -54.87 3.15
CA ASP A 146 -49.41 -54.27 3.73
C ASP A 146 -49.07 -52.98 2.99
N VAL A 147 -49.34 -51.85 3.65
CA VAL A 147 -49.16 -50.50 3.09
C VAL A 147 -47.70 -50.06 2.99
N ASN A 148 -46.76 -50.83 3.54
CA ASN A 148 -45.35 -50.48 3.61
C ASN A 148 -44.45 -51.34 2.72
N LEU A 149 -45.01 -52.23 1.90
CA LEU A 149 -44.22 -53.02 0.95
C LEU A 149 -43.54 -52.12 -0.08
N GLY A 150 -42.21 -52.14 -0.11
CA GLY A 150 -41.41 -51.38 -1.07
C GLY A 150 -41.25 -52.08 -2.43
N ASN A 151 -40.92 -51.31 -3.46
CA ASN A 151 -40.47 -51.82 -4.76
C ASN A 151 -39.01 -52.34 -4.70
N ASP A 152 -38.38 -52.62 -5.85
CA ASP A 152 -36.98 -53.02 -5.95
C ASP A 152 -35.99 -52.03 -5.31
N GLU A 153 -36.30 -50.74 -5.33
CA GLU A 153 -35.47 -49.70 -4.71
C GLU A 153 -35.74 -49.57 -3.20
N GLY A 154 -36.74 -50.30 -2.69
CA GLY A 154 -37.27 -50.21 -1.33
C GLY A 154 -38.23 -49.05 -1.11
N ASP A 155 -38.67 -48.37 -2.17
CA ASP A 155 -39.58 -47.24 -2.08
C ASP A 155 -41.03 -47.72 -1.86
N THR A 156 -41.63 -47.23 -0.78
CA THR A 156 -43.00 -47.56 -0.38
C THR A 156 -44.04 -46.82 -1.23
N PRO A 157 -45.32 -47.24 -1.22
CA PRO A 157 -46.39 -46.50 -1.89
C PRO A 157 -46.46 -45.02 -1.48
N LEU A 158 -46.12 -44.71 -0.21
CA LEU A 158 -46.08 -43.34 0.28
C LEU A 158 -44.93 -42.53 -0.33
N VAL A 159 -43.76 -43.13 -0.55
CA VAL A 159 -42.62 -42.48 -1.24
C VAL A 159 -43.01 -42.16 -2.69
N GLU A 160 -43.60 -43.13 -3.40
CA GLU A 160 -44.03 -42.98 -4.80
C GLU A 160 -45.12 -41.92 -4.97
N ALA A 161 -46.13 -41.92 -4.09
CA ALA A 161 -47.16 -40.88 -4.07
C ALA A 161 -46.56 -39.50 -3.75
N ALA A 162 -45.59 -39.44 -2.83
CA ALA A 162 -44.94 -38.20 -2.45
C ALA A 162 -44.02 -37.65 -3.55
N TRP A 163 -43.30 -38.51 -4.28
CA TRP A 163 -42.46 -38.14 -5.42
C TRP A 163 -43.28 -37.56 -6.57
N ASN A 164 -44.43 -38.16 -6.86
CA ASN A 164 -45.31 -37.72 -7.95
C ASN A 164 -46.31 -36.62 -7.53
N GLY A 165 -46.41 -36.30 -6.24
CA GLY A 165 -47.21 -35.18 -5.74
C GLY A 165 -48.70 -35.50 -5.58
N HIS A 166 -49.05 -36.77 -5.44
CA HIS A 166 -50.45 -37.23 -5.41
C HIS A 166 -51.08 -37.04 -4.03
N GLU A 167 -51.54 -35.81 -3.78
CA GLU A 167 -52.05 -35.38 -2.47
C GLU A 167 -53.16 -36.25 -1.89
N THR A 168 -54.11 -36.69 -2.73
CA THR A 168 -55.24 -37.54 -2.31
C THR A 168 -54.73 -38.91 -1.82
N VAL A 169 -53.80 -39.51 -2.55
CA VAL A 169 -53.19 -40.79 -2.18
C VAL A 169 -52.40 -40.64 -0.88
N VAL A 170 -51.59 -39.59 -0.76
CA VAL A 170 -50.83 -39.31 0.48
C VAL A 170 -51.78 -39.19 1.68
N ARG A 171 -52.90 -38.48 1.56
CA ARG A 171 -53.90 -38.39 2.65
C ARG A 171 -54.47 -39.75 3.04
N LEU A 172 -54.80 -40.59 2.06
CA LEU A 172 -55.34 -41.93 2.30
C LEU A 172 -54.33 -42.82 3.03
N LEU A 173 -53.08 -42.85 2.54
CA LEU A 173 -52.00 -43.65 3.14
C LEU A 173 -51.65 -43.18 4.56
N LEU A 174 -51.53 -41.86 4.78
CA LEU A 174 -51.25 -41.30 6.11
C LEU A 174 -52.39 -41.51 7.11
N GLY A 175 -53.60 -41.83 6.63
CA GLY A 175 -54.76 -42.17 7.46
C GLY A 175 -54.71 -43.59 8.06
N LYS A 176 -53.83 -44.47 7.56
CA LYS A 176 -53.64 -45.81 8.10
C LYS A 176 -52.77 -45.77 9.36
N THR A 177 -53.12 -46.56 10.36
CA THR A 177 -52.45 -46.55 11.69
C THR A 177 -51.07 -47.20 11.68
N ASP A 178 -50.86 -48.15 10.76
CA ASP A 178 -49.66 -48.95 10.57
C ASP A 178 -48.70 -48.38 9.51
N ILE A 179 -49.02 -47.21 8.95
CA ILE A 179 -48.15 -46.52 7.99
C ILE A 179 -46.80 -46.15 8.62
N GLN A 180 -45.72 -46.35 7.89
CA GLN A 180 -44.38 -45.92 8.25
C GLN A 180 -44.00 -44.64 7.49
N PRO A 181 -44.28 -43.43 8.03
CA PRO A 181 -44.09 -42.16 7.30
C PRO A 181 -42.62 -41.80 7.04
N ASN A 182 -41.69 -42.48 7.69
CA ASN A 182 -40.24 -42.31 7.52
C ASN A 182 -39.56 -43.53 6.85
N ALA A 183 -40.36 -44.42 6.25
CA ALA A 183 -39.81 -45.55 5.49
C ALA A 183 -38.90 -45.03 4.37
N ARG A 184 -37.83 -45.76 4.12
CA ARG A 184 -36.82 -45.43 3.12
C ARG A 184 -36.17 -46.69 2.58
N GLY A 185 -36.01 -46.72 1.26
CA GLY A 185 -35.32 -47.79 0.55
C GLY A 185 -33.80 -47.68 0.63
N GLU A 186 -33.12 -48.36 -0.28
CA GLU A 186 -31.65 -48.44 -0.32
C GLU A 186 -30.98 -47.08 -0.57
N SER A 187 -31.64 -46.22 -1.35
CA SER A 187 -31.20 -44.85 -1.64
C SER A 187 -31.35 -43.91 -0.44
N GLY A 188 -32.09 -44.30 0.59
CA GLY A 188 -32.42 -43.47 1.75
C GLY A 188 -33.48 -42.39 1.47
N ILE A 189 -34.20 -42.47 0.35
CA ILE A 189 -35.29 -41.55 0.01
C ILE A 189 -36.45 -41.73 1.00
N THR A 190 -36.82 -40.66 1.69
CA THR A 190 -38.02 -40.61 2.53
C THR A 190 -39.17 -39.90 1.80
N PRO A 191 -40.44 -40.09 2.20
CA PRO A 191 -41.55 -39.34 1.62
C PRO A 191 -41.36 -37.82 1.71
N LEU A 192 -40.82 -37.32 2.82
CA LEU A 192 -40.55 -35.89 3.01
C LEU A 192 -39.47 -35.40 2.04
N TYR A 193 -38.40 -36.17 1.84
CA TYR A 193 -37.37 -35.86 0.86
C TYR A 193 -37.94 -35.85 -0.56
N ALA A 194 -38.68 -36.88 -0.95
CA ALA A 194 -39.29 -37.02 -2.28
C ALA A 194 -40.17 -35.81 -2.64
N ALA A 195 -41.09 -35.46 -1.74
CA ALA A 195 -41.95 -34.29 -1.92
C ALA A 195 -41.18 -32.97 -1.95
N ALA A 196 -40.13 -32.84 -1.11
CA ALA A 196 -39.33 -31.63 -1.05
C ALA A 196 -38.45 -31.44 -2.30
N ALA A 197 -37.84 -32.51 -2.81
CA ALA A 197 -37.03 -32.50 -4.03
C ALA A 197 -37.84 -32.13 -5.28
N LYS A 198 -39.12 -32.53 -5.32
CA LYS A 198 -40.04 -32.25 -6.43
C LYS A 198 -40.89 -31.00 -6.27
N GLY A 199 -40.83 -30.33 -5.11
CA GLY A 199 -41.51 -29.06 -4.88
C GLY A 199 -42.99 -29.19 -4.50
N HIS A 200 -43.44 -30.37 -4.08
CA HIS A 200 -44.84 -30.67 -3.80
C HIS A 200 -45.27 -30.12 -2.44
N LYS A 201 -45.51 -28.81 -2.40
CA LYS A 201 -45.83 -28.04 -1.19
C LYS A 201 -46.92 -28.66 -0.33
N ILE A 202 -48.03 -29.13 -0.91
CA ILE A 202 -49.16 -29.65 -0.15
C ILE A 202 -48.81 -31.01 0.49
N VAL A 203 -48.13 -31.89 -0.24
CA VAL A 203 -47.62 -33.15 0.31
C VAL A 203 -46.63 -32.90 1.44
N VAL A 204 -45.70 -31.96 1.27
CA VAL A 204 -44.78 -31.55 2.36
C VAL A 204 -45.57 -31.07 3.58
N GLY A 205 -46.62 -30.26 3.38
CA GLY A 205 -47.51 -29.83 4.46
C GLY A 205 -48.14 -31.00 5.21
N LEU A 206 -48.72 -31.97 4.49
CA LEU A 206 -49.36 -33.15 5.09
C LEU A 206 -48.38 -34.01 5.90
N LEU A 207 -47.16 -34.18 5.40
CA LEU A 207 -46.11 -34.92 6.11
C LEU A 207 -45.64 -34.17 7.36
N LEU A 208 -45.44 -32.86 7.25
CA LEU A 208 -45.02 -32.00 8.36
C LEU A 208 -46.11 -31.79 9.43
N ASP A 209 -47.39 -32.03 9.10
CA ASP A 209 -48.49 -31.97 10.07
C ASP A 209 -48.50 -33.18 11.03
N ARG A 210 -47.70 -34.21 10.75
CA ARG A 210 -47.47 -35.32 11.68
C ARG A 210 -46.34 -35.04 12.65
N ASP A 211 -46.51 -35.51 13.89
CA ASP A 211 -45.52 -35.34 14.97
C ASP A 211 -44.38 -36.39 14.90
N ASP A 212 -44.60 -37.52 14.23
CA ASP A 212 -43.65 -38.63 14.10
C ASP A 212 -42.71 -38.51 12.88
N ILE A 213 -42.80 -37.42 12.11
CA ILE A 213 -41.98 -37.21 10.91
C ILE A 213 -40.53 -36.82 11.27
N GLU A 214 -39.56 -37.49 10.65
CA GLU A 214 -38.15 -37.12 10.74
C GLU A 214 -37.89 -35.88 9.85
N LEU A 215 -37.46 -34.77 10.45
CA LEU A 215 -37.29 -33.50 9.74
C LEU A 215 -35.99 -33.39 8.94
N ASN A 216 -34.93 -34.10 9.37
CA ASN A 216 -33.60 -34.04 8.76
C ASN A 216 -33.03 -35.42 8.35
N PRO A 217 -33.83 -36.31 7.73
CA PRO A 217 -33.32 -37.59 7.27
C PRO A 217 -32.27 -37.34 6.19
N LYS A 218 -31.15 -38.07 6.27
CA LYS A 218 -30.10 -38.03 5.24
C LYS A 218 -30.26 -39.22 4.31
N MET A 219 -30.30 -38.96 3.00
CA MET A 219 -30.18 -40.00 2.00
C MET A 219 -28.73 -40.51 1.90
N SER A 220 -28.46 -41.50 1.05
CA SER A 220 -27.13 -42.08 0.87
C SER A 220 -26.07 -41.06 0.40
N SER A 221 -26.46 -40.02 -0.36
CA SER A 221 -25.59 -38.89 -0.73
C SER A 221 -25.38 -37.87 0.41
N GLY A 222 -26.08 -38.00 1.53
CA GLY A 222 -26.04 -37.08 2.66
C GLY A 222 -27.05 -35.93 2.60
N GLU A 223 -27.81 -35.81 1.50
CA GLU A 223 -28.80 -34.75 1.31
C GLU A 223 -30.01 -34.88 2.25
N THR A 224 -30.50 -33.74 2.74
CA THR A 224 -31.73 -33.63 3.54
C THR A 224 -32.87 -33.01 2.74
N PRO A 225 -34.14 -33.10 3.20
CA PRO A 225 -35.26 -32.45 2.52
C PRO A 225 -35.07 -30.95 2.29
N LEU A 226 -34.46 -30.23 3.25
CA LEU A 226 -34.13 -28.82 3.09
C LEU A 226 -33.05 -28.60 2.01
N PHE A 227 -32.02 -29.45 1.98
CA PHE A 227 -30.99 -29.37 0.94
C PHE A 227 -31.59 -29.56 -0.45
N ALA A 228 -32.42 -30.59 -0.64
CA ALA A 228 -33.05 -30.87 -1.93
C ALA A 228 -34.01 -29.75 -2.37
N ALA A 229 -34.84 -29.22 -1.46
CA ALA A 229 -35.70 -28.07 -1.74
C ALA A 229 -34.87 -26.83 -2.12
N ALA A 230 -33.73 -26.62 -1.47
CA ALA A 230 -32.87 -25.48 -1.73
C ALA A 230 -32.11 -25.61 -3.06
N ASN A 231 -31.56 -26.78 -3.36
CA ASN A 231 -30.85 -27.11 -4.59
C ASN A 231 -31.76 -27.02 -5.83
N ASN A 232 -33.02 -27.43 -5.70
CA ASN A 232 -34.01 -27.37 -6.79
C ASN A 232 -34.80 -26.06 -6.85
N GLY A 233 -34.58 -25.12 -5.91
CA GLY A 233 -35.18 -23.78 -5.97
C GLY A 233 -36.63 -23.70 -5.50
N HIS A 234 -37.11 -24.69 -4.74
CA HIS A 234 -38.52 -24.79 -4.32
C HIS A 234 -38.86 -23.85 -3.15
N GLU A 235 -38.99 -22.56 -3.44
CA GLU A 235 -39.21 -21.49 -2.46
C GLU A 235 -40.35 -21.80 -1.46
N SER A 236 -41.49 -22.27 -1.96
CA SER A 236 -42.67 -22.55 -1.13
C SER A 236 -42.44 -23.70 -0.15
N VAL A 237 -41.69 -24.73 -0.57
CA VAL A 237 -41.31 -25.86 0.28
C VAL A 237 -40.27 -25.41 1.30
N THR A 238 -39.24 -24.67 0.87
CA THR A 238 -38.23 -24.11 1.78
C THR A 238 -38.90 -23.26 2.87
N LYS A 239 -39.86 -22.39 2.51
CA LYS A 239 -40.64 -21.62 3.49
C LYS A 239 -41.39 -22.48 4.49
N LEU A 240 -41.96 -23.61 4.06
CA LEU A 240 -42.68 -24.52 4.96
C LEU A 240 -41.73 -25.26 5.90
N LEU A 241 -40.63 -25.80 5.38
CA LEU A 241 -39.61 -26.46 6.19
C LEU A 241 -39.05 -25.49 7.24
N LEU A 242 -38.66 -24.28 6.84
CA LEU A 242 -38.11 -23.27 7.76
C LEU A 242 -39.10 -22.77 8.85
N ARG A 243 -40.38 -23.12 8.79
CA ARG A 243 -41.35 -22.83 9.86
C ARG A 243 -41.34 -23.87 10.97
N LYS A 244 -40.83 -25.08 10.72
CA LYS A 244 -40.72 -26.14 11.72
C LYS A 244 -39.43 -25.95 12.52
N ASP A 245 -39.56 -26.02 13.84
CA ASP A 245 -38.42 -26.04 14.74
C ASP A 245 -37.67 -27.38 14.62
N GLY A 246 -36.35 -27.34 14.74
CA GLY A 246 -35.50 -28.54 14.63
C GLY A 246 -34.96 -28.83 13.22
N ILE A 247 -35.30 -28.04 12.19
CA ILE A 247 -34.67 -28.13 10.87
C ILE A 247 -33.20 -27.68 10.94
N ASP A 248 -32.29 -28.52 10.45
CA ASP A 248 -30.86 -28.22 10.37
C ASP A 248 -30.54 -27.44 9.08
N LEU A 249 -30.16 -26.17 9.24
CA LEU A 249 -29.82 -25.25 8.16
C LEU A 249 -28.40 -25.47 7.61
N ASN A 250 -27.55 -26.17 8.36
CA ASN A 250 -26.11 -26.24 8.14
C ASN A 250 -25.64 -27.69 7.88
N VAL A 251 -26.53 -28.52 7.35
CA VAL A 251 -26.17 -29.87 6.89
C VAL A 251 -25.08 -29.73 5.82
N ASN A 252 -24.02 -30.53 5.95
CA ASN A 252 -22.94 -30.58 4.98
C ASN A 252 -23.08 -31.83 4.10
N CYS A 253 -23.38 -31.61 2.83
CA CYS A 253 -23.48 -32.61 1.78
C CYS A 253 -22.35 -32.34 0.78
N HIS A 254 -21.33 -33.19 0.74
CA HIS A 254 -20.18 -33.03 -0.17
C HIS A 254 -19.46 -31.66 -0.12
N GLY A 255 -19.48 -30.97 1.02
CA GLY A 255 -18.91 -29.62 1.17
C GLY A 255 -19.94 -28.50 0.96
N ASP A 256 -21.18 -28.82 0.61
CA ASP A 256 -22.26 -27.87 0.40
C ASP A 256 -23.33 -27.90 1.50
N THR A 257 -23.85 -26.71 1.79
CA THR A 257 -24.98 -26.47 2.69
C THR A 257 -26.20 -26.11 1.86
N PRO A 258 -27.42 -26.21 2.39
CA PRO A 258 -28.62 -25.74 1.69
C PRO A 258 -28.46 -24.33 1.10
N LEU A 259 -27.82 -23.40 1.82
CA LEU A 259 -27.55 -22.04 1.31
C LEU A 259 -26.56 -22.04 0.14
N SER A 260 -25.46 -22.79 0.21
CA SER A 260 -24.48 -22.81 -0.89
C SER A 260 -25.03 -23.51 -2.13
N ALA A 261 -25.83 -24.56 -1.98
CA ALA A 261 -26.54 -25.20 -3.09
C ALA A 261 -27.51 -24.23 -3.76
N ALA A 262 -28.33 -23.51 -2.98
CA ALA A 262 -29.23 -22.48 -3.51
C ALA A 262 -28.47 -21.37 -4.26
N LEU A 263 -27.33 -20.93 -3.72
CA LEU A 263 -26.47 -19.93 -4.37
C LEU A 263 -25.85 -20.49 -5.66
N ASP A 264 -25.34 -21.73 -5.64
CA ASP A 264 -24.72 -22.33 -6.81
C ASP A 264 -25.71 -22.59 -7.93
N CYS A 265 -26.96 -22.93 -7.61
CA CYS A 265 -28.02 -23.07 -8.61
C CYS A 265 -28.67 -21.73 -9.00
N GLY A 266 -28.28 -20.61 -8.38
CA GLY A 266 -28.79 -19.28 -8.72
C GLY A 266 -30.17 -18.95 -8.15
N HIS A 267 -30.67 -19.72 -7.18
CA HIS A 267 -32.00 -19.59 -6.60
C HIS A 267 -32.08 -18.42 -5.61
N LYS A 268 -32.31 -17.21 -6.13
CA LYS A 268 -32.32 -15.96 -5.35
C LYS A 268 -33.27 -16.01 -4.15
N ALA A 269 -34.54 -16.35 -4.36
CA ALA A 269 -35.56 -16.30 -3.31
C ALA A 269 -35.25 -17.29 -2.16
N VAL A 270 -34.85 -18.52 -2.50
CA VAL A 270 -34.41 -19.53 -1.52
C VAL A 270 -33.19 -19.05 -0.74
N SER A 271 -32.18 -18.53 -1.44
CA SER A 271 -30.97 -18.01 -0.81
C SER A 271 -31.26 -16.89 0.18
N GLU A 272 -32.20 -15.98 -0.16
CA GLU A 272 -32.63 -14.92 0.75
C GLU A 272 -33.37 -15.46 1.98
N LEU A 273 -34.23 -16.45 1.81
CA LEU A 273 -34.93 -17.09 2.94
C LEU A 273 -33.95 -17.75 3.90
N LEU A 274 -32.99 -18.50 3.37
CA LEU A 274 -31.97 -19.19 4.17
C LEU A 274 -31.02 -18.21 4.85
N LEU A 275 -30.64 -17.11 4.18
CA LEU A 275 -29.77 -16.09 4.75
C LEU A 275 -30.45 -15.31 5.89
N ASN A 276 -31.77 -15.08 5.77
CA ASN A 276 -32.54 -14.34 6.77
C ASN A 276 -32.98 -15.19 7.98
N LYS A 277 -32.85 -16.53 7.91
CA LYS A 277 -33.24 -17.41 9.01
C LYS A 277 -32.14 -17.46 10.08
N GLU A 278 -32.53 -17.26 11.34
CA GLU A 278 -31.64 -17.43 12.48
C GLU A 278 -31.16 -18.88 12.62
N GLY A 279 -29.91 -19.08 13.03
CA GLY A 279 -29.27 -20.40 13.10
C GLY A 279 -28.48 -20.81 11.85
N ASN A 280 -28.51 -20.03 10.77
CA ASN A 280 -27.61 -20.25 9.63
C ASN A 280 -26.18 -19.82 10.01
N GLU A 281 -25.28 -20.79 10.08
CA GLU A 281 -23.89 -20.61 10.49
C GLU A 281 -23.05 -20.26 9.26
N LEU A 282 -22.93 -18.96 8.98
CA LEU A 282 -22.01 -18.45 7.95
C LEU A 282 -20.52 -18.68 8.34
N ASP A 283 -20.26 -18.87 9.63
CA ASP A 283 -18.93 -18.97 10.24
C ASP A 283 -18.81 -20.23 11.12
N ARG A 284 -18.78 -21.43 10.52
CA ARG A 284 -18.49 -22.67 11.29
C ARG A 284 -16.99 -22.78 11.57
N ASP A 285 -16.64 -23.04 12.82
CA ASP A 285 -15.32 -23.49 13.29
C ASP A 285 -14.10 -22.75 12.73
N GLY A 286 -14.04 -21.42 12.86
CA GLY A 286 -12.81 -20.66 12.53
C GLY A 286 -12.32 -20.81 11.08
N SER A 287 -13.07 -21.47 10.20
CA SER A 287 -12.77 -21.66 8.79
C SER A 287 -13.44 -20.54 8.00
N ILE A 288 -12.75 -19.40 8.00
CA ILE A 288 -13.11 -18.15 7.30
C ILE A 288 -13.36 -18.37 5.79
N ASP A 289 -12.95 -19.51 5.24
CA ASP A 289 -13.19 -19.92 3.86
C ASP A 289 -14.68 -20.02 3.51
N ARG A 290 -15.56 -20.29 4.48
CA ARG A 290 -16.99 -20.51 4.19
C ARG A 290 -17.73 -19.23 3.79
N GLY A 291 -17.53 -18.13 4.51
CA GLY A 291 -18.14 -16.85 4.17
C GLY A 291 -17.68 -16.35 2.79
N TYR A 292 -16.38 -16.43 2.50
CA TYR A 292 -15.86 -16.12 1.16
C TYR A 292 -16.41 -17.06 0.10
N PHE A 293 -16.47 -18.36 0.36
CA PHE A 293 -17.04 -19.34 -0.56
C PHE A 293 -18.48 -18.99 -0.93
N LEU A 294 -19.35 -18.71 0.05
CA LEU A 294 -20.73 -18.29 -0.19
C LEU A 294 -20.80 -16.97 -0.98
N LEU A 295 -19.96 -15.98 -0.63
CA LEU A 295 -19.86 -14.74 -1.38
C LEU A 295 -19.43 -14.99 -2.83
N SER A 296 -18.43 -15.83 -3.07
CA SER A 296 -17.95 -16.14 -4.42
C SER A 296 -19.03 -16.81 -5.26
N LYS A 297 -19.79 -17.77 -4.70
CA LYS A 297 -20.93 -18.41 -5.40
C LYS A 297 -22.00 -17.38 -5.76
N ALA A 298 -22.34 -16.49 -4.83
CA ALA A 298 -23.31 -15.41 -5.07
C ALA A 298 -22.84 -14.47 -6.20
N LEU A 299 -21.57 -14.08 -6.18
CA LEU A 299 -20.97 -13.20 -7.21
C LEU A 299 -20.88 -13.88 -8.57
N ASP A 300 -20.48 -15.16 -8.62
CA ASP A 300 -20.36 -15.95 -9.85
C ASP A 300 -21.73 -16.14 -10.53
N ARG A 301 -22.82 -16.17 -9.76
CA ARG A 301 -24.20 -16.20 -10.29
C ARG A 301 -24.83 -14.81 -10.48
N GLY A 302 -24.08 -13.74 -10.28
CA GLY A 302 -24.57 -12.36 -10.46
C GLY A 302 -25.61 -11.91 -9.43
N LEU A 303 -25.72 -12.60 -8.28
CA LEU A 303 -26.68 -12.33 -7.21
C LEU A 303 -26.20 -11.17 -6.31
N GLN A 304 -26.09 -9.97 -6.89
CA GLN A 304 -25.49 -8.79 -6.23
C GLN A 304 -26.19 -8.41 -4.91
N ASP A 305 -27.52 -8.49 -4.86
CA ASP A 305 -28.29 -8.19 -3.64
C ASP A 305 -27.94 -9.16 -2.51
N ILE A 306 -27.83 -10.45 -2.82
CA ILE A 306 -27.46 -11.48 -1.83
C ILE A 306 -26.00 -11.34 -1.44
N ALA A 307 -25.10 -11.11 -2.40
CA ALA A 307 -23.69 -10.85 -2.12
C ALA A 307 -23.51 -9.64 -1.18
N SER A 308 -24.26 -8.56 -1.41
CA SER A 308 -24.26 -7.39 -0.54
C SER A 308 -24.77 -7.72 0.88
N LYS A 309 -25.85 -8.51 0.99
CA LYS A 309 -26.38 -8.97 2.28
C LYS A 309 -25.40 -9.87 3.01
N ILE A 310 -24.75 -10.83 2.33
CA ILE A 310 -23.72 -11.71 2.92
C ILE A 310 -22.55 -10.87 3.45
N LEU A 311 -22.11 -9.87 2.68
CA LEU A 311 -21.00 -8.98 3.04
C LEU A 311 -21.33 -8.06 4.23
N ILE A 312 -22.56 -7.52 4.27
CA ILE A 312 -23.06 -6.65 5.35
C ILE A 312 -23.37 -7.44 6.62
N ALA A 313 -24.01 -8.61 6.48
CA ALA A 313 -24.57 -9.33 7.60
C ALA A 313 -23.47 -9.76 8.56
N LYS A 314 -22.38 -10.40 8.09
CA LYS A 314 -21.45 -11.08 9.01
C LYS A 314 -19.97 -11.20 8.58
N ILE A 315 -19.60 -11.13 7.30
CA ILE A 315 -18.17 -11.27 6.90
C ILE A 315 -17.27 -10.13 7.43
N SER A 316 -17.84 -8.95 7.67
CA SER A 316 -17.11 -7.77 8.17
C SER A 316 -17.15 -7.62 9.70
N ARG A 317 -18.00 -8.39 10.41
CA ARG A 317 -18.22 -8.27 11.85
C ARG A 317 -17.41 -9.31 12.64
N ASN A 318 -16.11 -9.03 12.73
CA ASN A 318 -15.42 -8.99 14.02
C ASN A 318 -15.39 -10.27 14.89
N VAL A 319 -14.46 -11.18 14.64
CA VAL A 319 -13.66 -11.83 15.70
C VAL A 319 -12.27 -12.10 15.14
N LYS A 320 -11.22 -11.67 15.85
CA LYS A 320 -9.79 -11.98 15.66
C LYS A 320 -9.51 -13.12 14.66
N ILE A 321 -9.43 -12.78 13.38
CA ILE A 321 -9.05 -13.71 12.31
C ILE A 321 -7.58 -14.05 12.56
N PRO A 322 -7.16 -15.32 12.65
CA PRO A 322 -5.74 -15.66 12.76
C PRO A 322 -4.92 -15.20 11.53
N ILE A 323 -5.58 -14.73 10.46
CA ILE A 323 -5.01 -14.54 9.11
C ILE A 323 -5.37 -13.19 8.44
N GLY A 324 -6.30 -12.37 8.99
CA GLY A 324 -6.59 -11.00 8.52
C GLY A 324 -7.07 -10.77 7.06
N ARG A 325 -7.27 -11.79 6.21
CA ARG A 325 -7.58 -11.60 4.78
C ARG A 325 -9.02 -11.12 4.52
N SER A 326 -9.19 -10.19 3.58
CA SER A 326 -10.49 -9.69 3.11
C SER A 326 -11.00 -10.44 1.87
N PRO A 327 -12.31 -10.46 1.56
CA PRO A 327 -12.82 -11.03 0.30
C PRO A 327 -12.18 -10.42 -0.95
N LEU A 328 -11.87 -9.13 -0.91
CA LEU A 328 -11.16 -8.44 -1.98
C LEU A 328 -9.75 -9.01 -2.16
N SER A 329 -9.05 -9.35 -1.08
CA SER A 329 -7.71 -9.96 -1.14
C SER A 329 -7.72 -11.36 -1.76
N TRP A 330 -8.75 -12.17 -1.49
CA TRP A 330 -8.90 -13.50 -2.08
C TRP A 330 -9.26 -13.45 -3.57
N ALA A 331 -10.17 -12.55 -3.94
CA ALA A 331 -10.51 -12.32 -5.34
C ALA A 331 -9.31 -11.79 -6.13
N ALA A 332 -8.48 -10.95 -5.50
CA ALA A 332 -7.25 -10.44 -6.08
C ALA A 332 -6.19 -11.53 -6.29
N GLU A 333 -5.93 -12.37 -5.29
CA GLU A 333 -4.98 -13.50 -5.38
C GLU A 333 -5.38 -14.52 -6.47
N ARG A 334 -6.69 -14.75 -6.66
CA ARG A 334 -7.22 -15.68 -7.68
C ARG A 334 -7.49 -15.04 -9.04
N ASN A 335 -7.10 -13.78 -9.24
CA ASN A 335 -7.33 -13.01 -10.47
C ASN A 335 -8.81 -13.00 -10.93
N LYS A 336 -9.77 -12.89 -9.99
CA LYS A 336 -11.22 -12.88 -10.27
C LYS A 336 -11.74 -11.47 -10.51
N THR A 337 -11.43 -10.91 -11.68
CA THR A 337 -11.74 -9.52 -12.09
C THR A 337 -13.20 -9.11 -11.87
N ASP A 338 -14.17 -9.94 -12.24
CA ASP A 338 -15.59 -9.64 -12.11
C ASP A 338 -16.05 -9.60 -10.65
N GLN A 339 -15.48 -10.48 -9.81
CA GLN A 339 -15.72 -10.46 -8.37
C GLN A 339 -15.13 -9.19 -7.75
N VAL A 340 -13.89 -8.82 -8.10
CA VAL A 340 -13.25 -7.57 -7.62
C VAL A 340 -14.10 -6.35 -8.02
N ARG A 341 -14.56 -6.28 -9.28
CA ARG A 341 -15.43 -5.20 -9.76
C ARG A 341 -16.73 -5.12 -8.96
N SER A 342 -17.36 -6.26 -8.70
CA SER A 342 -18.61 -6.35 -7.95
C SER A 342 -18.42 -5.94 -6.50
N ILE A 343 -17.36 -6.44 -5.84
CA ILE A 343 -17.02 -6.10 -4.44
C ILE A 343 -16.78 -4.59 -4.29
N LEU A 344 -16.01 -3.98 -5.21
CA LEU A 344 -15.76 -2.53 -5.18
C LEU A 344 -17.03 -1.69 -5.41
N ARG A 345 -17.98 -2.17 -6.23
CA ARG A 345 -19.28 -1.52 -6.44
C ARG A 345 -20.18 -1.56 -5.21
N ILE A 346 -20.13 -2.63 -4.42
CA ILE A 346 -20.91 -2.75 -3.17
C ILE A 346 -20.45 -1.70 -2.14
N GLY A 347 -19.17 -1.27 -2.18
CA GLY A 347 -18.70 -0.06 -1.53
C GLY A 347 -18.53 -0.11 -0.01
N THR A 348 -18.55 -1.31 0.60
CA THR A 348 -18.59 -1.46 2.07
C THR A 348 -17.27 -1.83 2.77
N PRO A 349 -16.37 -2.70 2.26
CA PRO A 349 -15.08 -2.92 2.93
C PRO A 349 -14.05 -1.86 2.51
N ASP A 350 -13.19 -1.45 3.46
CA ASP A 350 -11.97 -0.69 3.14
C ASP A 350 -11.14 -1.52 2.15
N PRO A 351 -10.87 -1.00 0.93
CA PRO A 351 -10.15 -1.77 -0.08
C PRO A 351 -8.66 -1.97 0.26
N ASN A 352 -8.15 -1.32 1.31
CA ASN A 352 -6.78 -1.47 1.81
C ASN A 352 -6.65 -2.41 3.02
N LEU A 353 -7.73 -3.10 3.38
CA LEU A 353 -7.75 -4.00 4.52
C LEU A 353 -6.73 -5.12 4.31
N HIS A 354 -5.80 -5.23 5.24
CA HIS A 354 -4.61 -6.05 5.09
C HIS A 354 -4.68 -7.32 5.94
N ASP A 355 -3.94 -8.32 5.49
CA ASP A 355 -3.83 -9.60 6.18
C ASP A 355 -2.89 -9.56 7.40
N ALA A 356 -2.72 -10.71 8.05
CA ALA A 356 -1.84 -10.86 9.20
C ALA A 356 -0.35 -10.57 8.89
N GLN A 357 0.04 -10.60 7.61
CA GLN A 357 1.37 -10.20 7.15
C GLN A 357 1.41 -8.73 6.72
N GLY A 358 0.32 -7.97 6.87
CA GLY A 358 0.23 -6.58 6.41
C GLY A 358 0.01 -6.44 4.90
N ARG A 359 -0.22 -7.54 4.16
CA ARG A 359 -0.45 -7.50 2.71
C ARG A 359 -1.88 -7.05 2.38
N THR A 360 -1.99 -6.08 1.49
CA THR A 360 -3.26 -5.55 0.97
C THR A 360 -3.75 -6.38 -0.23
N PRO A 361 -5.01 -6.20 -0.68
CA PRO A 361 -5.47 -6.80 -1.93
C PRO A 361 -4.61 -6.42 -3.15
N LEU A 362 -4.10 -5.18 -3.18
CA LEU A 362 -3.18 -4.75 -4.23
C LEU A 362 -1.84 -5.47 -4.17
N SER A 363 -1.26 -5.65 -2.97
CA SER A 363 0.00 -6.39 -2.84
C SER A 363 -0.15 -7.86 -3.22
N ARG A 364 -1.32 -8.47 -2.96
CA ARG A 364 -1.66 -9.83 -3.43
C ARG A 364 -1.80 -9.91 -4.94
N ALA A 365 -2.52 -8.96 -5.55
CA ALA A 365 -2.63 -8.89 -7.00
C ALA A 365 -1.25 -8.71 -7.67
N ALA A 366 -0.36 -7.95 -7.03
CA ALA A 366 1.00 -7.73 -7.49
C ALA A 366 1.89 -8.97 -7.37
N GLU A 367 1.77 -9.72 -6.27
CA GLU A 367 2.45 -11.01 -6.06
C GLU A 367 2.04 -12.05 -7.11
N CYS A 368 0.75 -12.12 -7.46
CA CYS A 368 0.17 -13.13 -8.34
C CYS A 368 0.06 -12.71 -9.83
N ASP A 369 0.76 -11.66 -10.26
CA ASP A 369 0.75 -11.12 -11.64
C ASP A 369 -0.65 -10.84 -12.21
N SER A 370 -1.57 -10.38 -11.36
CA SER A 370 -2.98 -10.18 -11.73
C SER A 370 -3.20 -8.81 -12.37
N ILE A 371 -2.65 -8.60 -13.57
CA ILE A 371 -2.62 -7.31 -14.31
C ILE A 371 -3.99 -6.61 -14.37
N SER A 372 -5.05 -7.36 -14.72
CA SER A 372 -6.40 -6.82 -14.84
C SER A 372 -6.97 -6.38 -13.49
N VAL A 373 -6.69 -7.13 -12.42
CA VAL A 373 -7.10 -6.75 -11.06
C VAL A 373 -6.33 -5.53 -10.58
N VAL A 374 -5.02 -5.46 -10.81
CA VAL A 374 -4.20 -4.28 -10.46
C VAL A 374 -4.76 -3.03 -11.12
N SER A 375 -5.01 -3.09 -12.43
CA SER A 375 -5.59 -1.96 -13.18
C SER A 375 -6.93 -1.52 -12.59
N LEU A 376 -7.80 -2.49 -12.28
CA LEU A 376 -9.14 -2.23 -11.75
C LEU A 376 -9.11 -1.68 -10.31
N LEU A 377 -8.17 -2.12 -9.46
CA LEU A 377 -7.98 -1.56 -8.13
C LEU A 377 -7.51 -0.10 -8.23
N LEU A 378 -6.60 0.22 -9.16
CA LEU A 378 -6.06 1.57 -9.35
C LEU A 378 -7.08 2.58 -9.95
N GLU A 379 -8.19 2.11 -10.53
CA GLU A 379 -9.33 2.97 -10.89
C GLU A 379 -9.98 3.59 -9.64
N SER A 380 -9.89 2.93 -8.49
CA SER A 380 -10.40 3.44 -7.21
C SER A 380 -9.40 4.40 -6.56
N SER A 381 -9.83 5.63 -6.29
CA SER A 381 -9.02 6.62 -5.55
C SER A 381 -8.79 6.26 -4.08
N ARG A 382 -9.50 5.25 -3.56
CA ARG A 382 -9.37 4.79 -2.17
C ARG A 382 -8.19 3.85 -1.96
N ILE A 383 -7.57 3.31 -3.02
CA ILE A 383 -6.46 2.37 -2.91
C ILE A 383 -5.16 3.10 -2.57
N ASP A 384 -4.50 2.66 -1.50
CA ASP A 384 -3.15 3.07 -1.12
C ASP A 384 -2.13 2.18 -1.81
N VAL A 385 -1.42 2.75 -2.79
CA VAL A 385 -0.41 2.05 -3.60
C VAL A 385 0.91 1.82 -2.87
N ASN A 386 1.17 2.56 -1.78
CA ASN A 386 2.44 2.54 -1.07
C ASN A 386 2.35 1.83 0.30
N ARG A 387 1.22 1.19 0.60
CA ARG A 387 1.04 0.53 1.91
C ARG A 387 2.01 -0.63 2.09
N HIS A 388 2.73 -0.60 3.21
CA HIS A 388 3.75 -1.59 3.54
C HIS A 388 3.18 -2.83 4.21
N ASP A 389 3.75 -4.00 3.87
CA ASP A 389 3.59 -5.23 4.64
C ASP A 389 4.50 -5.25 5.90
N LEU A 390 4.46 -6.32 6.69
CA LEU A 390 5.30 -6.47 7.89
C LEU A 390 6.81 -6.50 7.57
N ASP A 391 7.18 -6.94 6.36
CA ASP A 391 8.54 -6.93 5.84
C ASP A 391 8.92 -5.57 5.25
N ARG A 392 8.04 -4.56 5.37
CA ARG A 392 8.15 -3.20 4.83
C ARG A 392 8.14 -3.12 3.30
N ARG A 393 7.74 -4.18 2.62
CA ARG A 393 7.61 -4.23 1.16
C ARG A 393 6.33 -3.52 0.72
N THR A 394 6.42 -2.80 -0.39
CA THR A 394 5.28 -2.19 -1.07
C THR A 394 4.72 -3.17 -2.12
N PRO A 395 3.50 -2.97 -2.62
CA PRO A 395 2.99 -3.71 -3.77
C PRO A 395 3.95 -3.67 -4.98
N LEU A 396 4.60 -2.53 -5.22
CA LEU A 396 5.56 -2.38 -6.32
C LEU A 396 6.86 -3.15 -6.04
N SER A 397 7.38 -3.18 -4.82
CA SER A 397 8.59 -3.97 -4.51
C SER A 397 8.32 -5.47 -4.64
N ILE A 398 7.13 -5.92 -4.22
CA ILE A 398 6.72 -7.32 -4.39
C ILE A 398 6.66 -7.69 -5.87
N ALA A 399 6.06 -6.84 -6.72
CA ALA A 399 6.02 -7.07 -8.17
C ALA A 399 7.42 -7.10 -8.81
N ALA A 400 8.36 -6.29 -8.31
CA ALA A 400 9.75 -6.30 -8.77
C ALA A 400 10.47 -7.58 -8.35
N ASP A 401 10.31 -8.01 -7.10
CA ASP A 401 10.90 -9.24 -6.56
C ASP A 401 10.40 -10.50 -7.28
N THR A 402 9.12 -10.53 -7.67
CA THR A 402 8.51 -11.61 -8.45
C THR A 402 8.75 -11.49 -9.97
N GLN A 403 9.44 -10.43 -10.43
CA GLN A 403 9.72 -10.14 -11.85
C GLN A 403 8.47 -9.94 -12.72
N ASN A 404 7.37 -9.44 -12.12
CA ASN A 404 6.10 -9.17 -12.79
C ASN A 404 6.15 -7.81 -13.52
N ASN A 405 6.92 -7.74 -14.61
CA ASN A 405 7.20 -6.49 -15.35
C ASN A 405 5.95 -5.73 -15.81
N ALA A 406 4.88 -6.43 -16.19
CA ALA A 406 3.63 -5.80 -16.60
C ALA A 406 2.98 -5.04 -15.42
N VAL A 407 2.91 -5.67 -14.25
CA VAL A 407 2.40 -5.03 -13.02
C VAL A 407 3.31 -3.88 -12.59
N VAL A 408 4.63 -4.06 -12.66
CA VAL A 408 5.62 -3.00 -12.37
C VAL A 408 5.34 -1.77 -13.24
N SER A 409 5.19 -1.93 -14.56
CA SER A 409 4.94 -0.81 -15.48
C SER A 409 3.69 0.00 -15.14
N ILE A 410 2.67 -0.64 -14.56
CA ILE A 410 1.42 0.00 -14.15
C ILE A 410 1.61 0.76 -12.83
N LEU A 411 2.20 0.11 -11.82
CA LEU A 411 2.35 0.66 -10.47
C LEU A 411 3.37 1.81 -10.41
N VAL A 412 4.41 1.79 -11.26
CA VAL A 412 5.43 2.85 -11.38
C VAL A 412 4.81 4.24 -11.57
N THR A 413 3.66 4.33 -12.23
CA THR A 413 3.01 5.63 -12.52
C THR A 413 2.45 6.35 -11.30
N ARG A 414 2.25 5.65 -10.17
CA ARG A 414 1.64 6.21 -8.95
C ARG A 414 2.52 6.07 -7.71
N ASP A 415 3.58 5.27 -7.78
CA ASP A 415 4.50 5.04 -6.68
C ASP A 415 5.55 6.15 -6.58
N THR A 416 5.89 6.53 -5.35
CA THR A 416 6.96 7.51 -5.07
C THR A 416 7.94 7.05 -3.98
N VAL A 417 7.67 5.92 -3.32
CA VAL A 417 8.33 5.50 -2.07
C VAL A 417 9.20 4.26 -2.29
N THR A 418 8.83 3.38 -3.22
CA THR A 418 9.40 2.04 -3.33
C THR A 418 10.88 2.04 -3.66
N LEU A 419 11.32 2.92 -4.57
CA LEU A 419 12.73 3.01 -4.95
C LEU A 419 13.61 3.30 -3.72
N HIS A 420 13.18 4.20 -2.84
CA HIS A 420 13.91 4.53 -1.62
C HIS A 420 14.02 3.34 -0.65
N SER A 421 12.98 2.51 -0.53
CA SER A 421 13.03 1.32 0.34
C SER A 421 13.98 0.26 -0.22
N LEU A 422 13.88 -0.05 -1.52
CA LEU A 422 14.73 -1.05 -2.18
C LEU A 422 16.22 -0.66 -2.11
N VAL A 423 16.51 0.62 -2.30
CA VAL A 423 17.88 1.15 -2.15
C VAL A 423 18.36 0.93 -0.71
N ARG A 424 17.56 1.26 0.31
CA ARG A 424 17.93 1.05 1.73
C ARG A 424 18.24 -0.42 2.02
N GLU A 425 17.41 -1.33 1.55
CA GLU A 425 17.55 -2.78 1.74
C GLU A 425 18.75 -3.36 0.98
N GLY A 426 19.13 -2.74 -0.14
CA GLY A 426 20.29 -3.18 -0.94
C GLY A 426 19.93 -4.15 -2.07
N ASN A 427 18.67 -4.20 -2.49
CA ASN A 427 18.20 -5.10 -3.54
C ASN A 427 18.47 -4.52 -4.94
N LEU A 428 19.67 -4.74 -5.47
CA LEU A 428 20.10 -4.22 -6.78
C LEU A 428 19.21 -4.70 -7.93
N SER A 429 18.83 -5.98 -7.94
CA SER A 429 18.02 -6.57 -9.03
C SER A 429 16.66 -5.91 -9.15
N SER A 430 15.95 -5.72 -8.04
CA SER A 430 14.64 -5.05 -8.05
C SER A 430 14.76 -3.56 -8.40
N VAL A 431 15.85 -2.89 -8.00
CA VAL A 431 16.14 -1.52 -8.44
C VAL A 431 16.33 -1.45 -9.96
N GLU A 432 17.09 -2.37 -10.56
CA GLU A 432 17.29 -2.40 -12.02
C GLU A 432 15.97 -2.59 -12.78
N ILE A 433 15.10 -3.49 -12.30
CA ILE A 433 13.76 -3.73 -12.88
C ILE A 433 12.92 -2.44 -12.86
N LEU A 434 12.93 -1.68 -11.76
CA LEU A 434 12.20 -0.41 -11.69
C LEU A 434 12.75 0.62 -12.69
N LEU A 435 14.08 0.74 -12.79
CA LEU A 435 14.73 1.69 -13.68
C LEU A 435 14.51 1.33 -15.16
N ASP A 436 14.43 0.04 -15.49
CA ASP A 436 14.09 -0.43 -16.85
C ASP A 436 12.63 -0.12 -17.22
N ASN A 437 11.73 -0.10 -16.23
CA ASN A 437 10.32 0.26 -16.39
C ASN A 437 10.04 1.77 -16.28
N ARG A 438 11.06 2.62 -16.51
CA ARG A 438 10.95 4.10 -16.52
C ARG A 438 10.48 4.73 -15.20
N TYR A 439 10.79 4.10 -14.07
CA TYR A 439 10.55 4.74 -12.76
C TYR A 439 11.35 6.05 -12.65
N ASP A 440 10.73 7.09 -12.08
CA ASP A 440 11.40 8.37 -11.88
C ASP A 440 12.47 8.29 -10.79
N ILE A 441 13.72 8.21 -11.25
CA ILE A 441 14.92 8.10 -10.43
C ILE A 441 15.14 9.31 -9.50
N ASN A 442 14.54 10.46 -9.81
CA ASN A 442 14.72 11.71 -9.08
C ASN A 442 13.58 12.00 -8.08
N THR A 443 12.72 11.02 -7.84
CA THR A 443 11.74 11.07 -6.75
C THR A 443 12.42 11.36 -5.42
N LYS A 444 11.71 12.09 -4.55
CA LYS A 444 12.16 12.46 -3.22
C LYS A 444 11.22 11.84 -2.19
N ASN A 445 11.80 11.39 -1.07
CA ASN A 445 11.01 10.93 0.08
C ASN A 445 10.46 12.11 0.91
N ASP A 446 9.76 11.83 2.01
CA ASP A 446 9.16 12.85 2.89
C ASP A 446 10.17 13.83 3.52
N VAL A 447 11.44 13.44 3.59
CA VAL A 447 12.56 14.27 4.09
C VAL A 447 13.21 15.07 2.95
N GLY A 448 12.72 14.93 1.72
CA GLY A 448 13.25 15.56 0.52
C GLY A 448 14.48 14.85 -0.06
N GLN A 449 14.88 13.70 0.50
CA GLN A 449 16.06 12.96 0.06
C GLN A 449 15.77 12.23 -1.24
N SER A 450 16.72 12.30 -2.19
CA SER A 450 16.71 11.45 -3.38
C SER A 450 17.21 10.03 -3.07
N SER A 451 16.94 9.09 -3.98
CA SER A 451 17.46 7.72 -3.89
C SER A 451 18.99 7.64 -3.76
N LEU A 452 19.72 8.63 -4.30
CA LEU A 452 21.16 8.72 -4.16
C LEU A 452 21.62 9.07 -2.73
N HIS A 453 20.85 9.91 -2.01
CA HIS A 453 21.11 10.17 -0.58
C HIS A 453 20.95 8.88 0.23
N VAL A 454 19.87 8.13 0.00
CA VAL A 454 19.59 6.88 0.72
C VAL A 454 20.68 5.84 0.45
N ALA A 455 21.20 5.77 -0.79
CA ALA A 455 22.30 4.87 -1.15
C ALA A 455 23.59 5.20 -0.40
N VAL A 456 23.95 6.48 -0.30
CA VAL A 456 25.13 6.94 0.45
C VAL A 456 24.96 6.66 1.95
N ASP A 457 23.81 7.00 2.52
CA ASP A 457 23.51 6.84 3.94
C ASP A 457 23.62 5.37 4.39
N ASN A 458 23.14 4.44 3.56
CA ASN A 458 23.09 3.01 3.85
C ASN A 458 24.25 2.20 3.25
N ASN A 459 25.31 2.86 2.77
CA ASN A 459 26.51 2.22 2.21
C ASN A 459 26.26 1.28 1.00
N ARG A 460 25.36 1.66 0.09
CA ARG A 460 24.98 0.85 -1.09
C ARG A 460 25.73 1.29 -2.35
N PHE A 461 27.03 1.05 -2.38
CA PHE A 461 27.91 1.54 -3.45
C PHE A 461 27.49 1.08 -4.85
N GLY A 462 27.26 -0.23 -5.05
CA GLY A 462 26.86 -0.77 -6.35
C GLY A 462 25.54 -0.20 -6.88
N ILE A 463 24.57 0.06 -5.99
CA ILE A 463 23.30 0.70 -6.36
C ILE A 463 23.52 2.16 -6.73
N ALA A 464 24.38 2.89 -6.01
CA ALA A 464 24.69 4.28 -6.34
C ALA A 464 25.35 4.43 -7.72
N VAL A 465 26.25 3.51 -8.09
CA VAL A 465 26.82 3.46 -9.46
C VAL A 465 25.69 3.32 -10.47
N LYS A 466 24.79 2.36 -10.26
CA LYS A 466 23.68 2.10 -11.19
C LYS A 466 22.72 3.29 -11.31
N LEU A 467 22.41 3.94 -10.19
CA LEU A 467 21.56 5.14 -10.19
C LEU A 467 22.20 6.27 -11.01
N LEU A 468 23.50 6.50 -10.85
CA LEU A 468 24.23 7.53 -11.59
C LEU A 468 24.34 7.21 -13.09
N GLU A 469 24.61 5.96 -13.47
CA GLU A 469 24.59 5.49 -14.87
C GLU A 469 23.24 5.77 -15.55
N ARG A 470 22.14 5.70 -14.80
CA ARG A 470 20.77 5.92 -15.27
C ARG A 470 20.31 7.38 -15.16
N GLY A 471 21.21 8.31 -14.85
CA GLY A 471 20.94 9.75 -14.86
C GLY A 471 20.32 10.29 -13.57
N ALA A 472 20.58 9.67 -12.42
CA ALA A 472 20.23 10.25 -11.12
C ALA A 472 20.86 11.64 -10.96
N ASN A 473 20.11 12.59 -10.42
CA ASN A 473 20.62 13.92 -10.12
C ASN A 473 21.66 13.85 -8.98
N VAL A 474 22.92 13.90 -9.36
CA VAL A 474 24.09 13.89 -8.46
C VAL A 474 24.07 15.06 -7.46
N ASN A 475 23.41 16.16 -7.81
CA ASN A 475 23.32 17.41 -7.04
C ASN A 475 21.93 17.63 -6.46
N ALA A 476 21.12 16.58 -6.28
CA ALA A 476 19.85 16.69 -5.59
C ALA A 476 20.07 17.25 -4.17
N GLU A 477 19.22 18.19 -3.75
CA GLU A 477 19.23 18.73 -2.39
C GLU A 477 18.04 18.20 -1.59
N ASP A 478 18.26 17.80 -0.35
CA ASP A 478 17.18 17.49 0.60
C ASP A 478 16.59 18.76 1.26
N HIS A 479 15.65 18.61 2.19
CA HIS A 479 15.05 19.76 2.90
C HIS A 479 16.05 20.56 3.76
N SER A 480 17.23 20.01 4.04
CA SER A 480 18.33 20.68 4.75
C SER A 480 19.40 21.25 3.82
N SER A 481 19.15 21.24 2.49
CA SER A 481 20.14 21.56 1.47
C SER A 481 21.40 20.69 1.55
N MET A 482 21.27 19.47 2.08
CA MET A 482 22.32 18.46 2.03
C MET A 482 22.34 17.86 0.62
N THR A 483 23.54 17.69 0.06
CA THR A 483 23.74 16.96 -1.19
C THR A 483 24.32 15.56 -0.90
N PRO A 484 24.19 14.59 -1.82
CA PRO A 484 24.77 13.26 -1.63
C PRO A 484 26.28 13.31 -1.36
N LEU A 485 26.99 14.27 -1.97
CA LEU A 485 28.42 14.46 -1.76
C LEU A 485 28.73 14.99 -0.35
N ARG A 486 27.97 15.97 0.14
CA ARG A 486 28.15 16.49 1.52
C ARG A 486 27.88 15.38 2.55
N LEU A 487 26.84 14.57 2.32
CA LEU A 487 26.53 13.41 3.16
C LEU A 487 27.67 12.39 3.18
N ALA A 488 28.25 12.08 2.01
CA ALA A 488 29.39 11.16 1.91
C ALA A 488 30.62 11.68 2.68
N VAL A 489 30.90 12.98 2.58
CA VAL A 489 32.00 13.64 3.31
C VAL A 489 31.76 13.60 4.82
N GLN A 490 30.54 13.92 5.28
CA GLN A 490 30.17 13.89 6.70
C GLN A 490 30.31 12.49 7.30
N GLN A 491 29.96 11.44 6.54
CA GLN A 491 30.08 10.04 6.96
C GLN A 491 31.47 9.44 6.70
N LYS A 492 32.44 10.23 6.24
CA LYS A 492 33.81 9.79 5.87
C LYS A 492 33.84 8.64 4.85
N ARG A 493 32.89 8.62 3.90
CA ARG A 493 32.80 7.59 2.86
C ARG A 493 33.56 7.99 1.59
N ARG A 494 34.86 7.67 1.58
CA ARG A 494 35.76 8.04 0.48
C ARG A 494 35.29 7.53 -0.89
N ASP A 495 34.95 6.25 -0.98
CA ASP A 495 34.58 5.62 -2.26
C ASP A 495 33.36 6.32 -2.90
N PHE A 496 32.36 6.67 -2.09
CA PHE A 496 31.19 7.42 -2.55
C PHE A 496 31.54 8.83 -3.01
N ALA A 497 32.42 9.52 -2.29
CA ALA A 497 32.84 10.85 -2.69
C ALA A 497 33.58 10.81 -4.03
N GLU A 498 34.48 9.84 -4.24
CA GLU A 498 35.17 9.65 -5.53
C GLU A 498 34.18 9.35 -6.66
N LEU A 499 33.24 8.43 -6.44
CA LEU A 499 32.19 8.10 -7.41
C LEU A 499 31.33 9.32 -7.78
N LEU A 500 30.84 10.06 -6.78
CA LEU A 500 29.98 11.23 -7.02
C LEU A 500 30.74 12.32 -7.79
N LEU A 501 32.02 12.52 -7.48
CA LEU A 501 32.87 13.48 -8.18
C LEU A 501 33.14 13.07 -9.64
N ASP A 502 33.27 11.78 -9.93
CA ASP A 502 33.36 11.27 -11.31
C ASP A 502 32.12 11.63 -12.14
N TYR A 503 30.95 11.63 -11.52
CA TYR A 503 29.68 12.08 -12.14
C TYR A 503 29.43 13.60 -11.99
N SER A 504 30.48 14.40 -11.78
CA SER A 504 30.43 15.87 -11.73
C SER A 504 29.64 16.46 -10.56
N ALA A 505 29.67 15.82 -9.38
CA ALA A 505 29.08 16.38 -8.16
C ALA A 505 29.61 17.78 -7.81
N SER A 506 28.71 18.63 -7.32
CA SER A 506 28.98 19.99 -6.88
C SER A 506 29.76 19.98 -5.56
N THR A 507 30.94 20.60 -5.56
CA THR A 507 31.78 20.74 -4.37
C THR A 507 31.42 21.94 -3.49
N LYS A 508 30.38 22.68 -3.86
CA LYS A 508 29.97 23.92 -3.19
C LYS A 508 29.56 23.66 -1.74
N GLY A 509 30.11 24.44 -0.81
CA GLY A 509 29.81 24.38 0.63
C GLY A 509 30.25 23.09 1.32
N ILE A 510 31.26 22.41 0.78
CA ILE A 510 32.02 21.40 1.53
C ILE A 510 33.22 22.08 2.16
N MET A 511 33.34 21.95 3.47
CA MET A 511 34.41 22.57 4.24
C MET A 511 35.78 21.96 3.92
N PHE A 512 36.83 22.77 4.00
CA PHE A 512 38.23 22.33 3.89
C PHE A 512 38.55 21.22 4.89
N HIS A 513 38.08 21.33 6.13
CA HIS A 513 38.24 20.28 7.14
C HIS A 513 37.43 19.02 6.81
N GLY A 514 36.28 19.14 6.13
CA GLY A 514 35.47 18.00 5.68
C GLY A 514 36.21 17.17 4.65
N TRP A 515 36.78 17.83 3.63
CA TRP A 515 37.68 17.17 2.68
C TRP A 515 38.86 16.52 3.38
N ARG A 516 39.47 17.18 4.36
CA ARG A 516 40.61 16.62 5.08
C ARG A 516 40.25 15.41 5.94
N SER A 517 39.10 15.45 6.60
CA SER A 517 38.61 14.36 7.45
C SER A 517 38.26 13.11 6.63
N LEU A 518 37.76 13.29 5.40
CA LEU A 518 37.46 12.19 4.49
C LEU A 518 38.70 11.35 4.11
N TYR A 519 39.89 11.96 4.12
CA TYR A 519 41.15 11.34 3.66
C TYR A 519 42.24 11.34 4.75
N GLU A 520 41.86 11.05 6.00
CA GLU A 520 42.62 11.16 7.27
C GLU A 520 44.05 10.55 7.33
N GLU A 521 44.58 9.95 6.26
CA GLU A 521 45.93 9.37 6.20
C GLU A 521 47.06 10.39 5.89
N PHE A 522 46.75 11.64 5.55
CA PHE A 522 47.77 12.62 5.14
C PHE A 522 48.10 13.66 6.21
N SER A 523 49.40 13.79 6.51
CA SER A 523 49.98 14.71 7.50
C SER A 523 49.49 16.15 7.34
N PRO A 524 49.45 16.96 8.43
CA PRO A 524 48.90 18.32 8.49
C PRO A 524 49.45 19.38 7.52
N GLN A 525 50.42 19.02 6.68
CA GLN A 525 51.15 19.93 5.78
C GLN A 525 50.81 19.73 4.29
N HIS A 526 49.89 18.82 3.95
CA HIS A 526 49.52 18.54 2.56
C HIS A 526 48.49 19.54 2.02
N THR A 527 48.68 19.95 0.76
CA THR A 527 47.75 20.80 0.01
C THR A 527 46.71 19.92 -0.68
N LEU A 528 45.43 20.30 -0.59
CA LEU A 528 44.35 19.62 -1.30
C LEU A 528 44.26 20.16 -2.72
N ARG A 529 44.24 19.29 -3.73
CA ARG A 529 44.01 19.66 -5.13
C ARG A 529 42.69 19.05 -5.59
N ILE A 530 41.73 19.89 -5.97
CA ILE A 530 40.50 19.47 -6.64
C ILE A 530 40.64 19.76 -8.13
N THR A 531 40.71 18.73 -8.96
CA THR A 531 40.83 18.84 -10.42
C THR A 531 39.48 18.56 -11.05
N GLU A 532 39.09 19.35 -12.03
CA GLU A 532 37.94 19.11 -12.91
C GLU A 532 38.47 18.95 -14.34
N ARG A 533 38.32 17.74 -14.87
CA ARG A 533 38.74 17.39 -16.23
C ARG A 533 37.79 18.00 -17.26
N ALA A 534 38.23 18.11 -18.51
CA ALA A 534 37.38 18.58 -19.61
C ALA A 534 36.10 17.74 -19.80
N SER A 535 36.07 16.50 -19.29
CA SER A 535 34.89 15.63 -19.28
C SER A 535 33.85 15.98 -18.21
N GLY A 536 34.14 16.93 -17.31
CA GLY A 536 33.31 17.26 -16.14
C GLY A 536 33.70 16.50 -14.86
N ASN A 537 34.39 15.36 -14.99
CA ASN A 537 34.83 14.55 -13.84
C ASN A 537 35.71 15.36 -12.91
N ARG A 538 35.40 15.29 -11.62
CA ARG A 538 36.16 15.95 -10.55
C ARG A 538 36.96 14.90 -9.80
N ARG A 539 38.13 15.28 -9.31
CA ARG A 539 39.03 14.41 -8.53
C ARG A 539 39.70 15.21 -7.43
N VAL A 540 39.88 14.61 -6.27
CA VAL A 540 40.60 15.20 -5.15
C VAL A 540 41.92 14.46 -4.94
N ASP A 541 43.04 15.18 -4.98
CA ASP A 541 44.39 14.66 -4.77
C ASP A 541 45.09 15.40 -3.62
N PHE A 542 46.02 14.71 -2.94
CA PHE A 542 46.87 15.30 -1.89
C PHE A 542 48.28 15.53 -2.42
N LEU A 543 48.77 16.76 -2.28
CA LEU A 543 50.11 17.15 -2.72
C LEU A 543 50.96 17.56 -1.53
N SER A 544 52.18 17.02 -1.47
CA SER A 544 53.23 17.54 -0.59
C SER A 544 53.73 18.89 -1.12
N ARG A 545 54.26 19.74 -0.22
CA ARG A 545 54.78 21.09 -0.52
C ARG A 545 55.77 21.13 -1.71
N ASN A 546 56.45 20.02 -1.99
CA ASN A 546 57.38 19.90 -3.12
C ASN A 546 56.72 19.60 -4.48
N ASN A 547 55.52 19.00 -4.49
CA ASN A 547 54.83 18.49 -5.69
C ASN A 547 53.71 19.41 -6.21
N LEU A 548 53.54 20.62 -5.63
CA LEU A 548 52.50 21.61 -5.97
C LEU A 548 52.40 21.95 -7.48
N LEU A 549 53.50 21.82 -8.23
CA LEU A 549 53.60 22.20 -9.64
C LEU A 549 54.28 21.11 -10.51
N ALA A 550 54.19 19.84 -10.11
CA ALA A 550 54.63 18.76 -11.00
C ALA A 550 53.84 18.82 -12.32
N ASN A 551 54.55 18.76 -13.46
CA ASN A 551 53.97 18.80 -14.80
C ASN A 551 53.17 17.52 -15.07
N GLU A 552 51.96 17.45 -14.54
CA GLU A 552 51.01 16.42 -14.92
C GLU A 552 50.23 16.86 -16.18
N PRO A 553 50.18 16.01 -17.23
CA PRO A 553 49.67 16.36 -18.56
C PRO A 553 48.14 16.55 -18.63
N GLU A 554 47.43 16.53 -17.51
CA GLU A 554 45.96 16.58 -17.50
C GLU A 554 45.41 17.98 -17.84
N THR A 555 44.58 18.07 -18.86
CA THR A 555 43.86 19.31 -19.25
C THR A 555 42.60 19.49 -18.40
N GLY A 556 42.49 20.61 -17.66
CA GLY A 556 41.34 20.85 -16.76
C GLY A 556 41.51 22.04 -15.81
N ARG A 557 40.42 22.39 -15.09
CA ARG A 557 40.40 23.40 -14.01
C ARG A 557 40.92 22.76 -12.73
N ARG A 558 41.79 23.43 -11.97
CA ARG A 558 42.39 22.88 -10.74
C ARG A 558 42.28 23.88 -9.60
N LEU A 559 41.68 23.51 -8.49
CA LEU A 559 41.61 24.30 -7.25
C LEU A 559 42.55 23.71 -6.20
N PHE A 560 43.53 24.48 -5.76
CA PHE A 560 44.44 24.14 -4.68
C PHE A 560 43.96 24.81 -3.39
N LEU A 561 43.49 24.02 -2.42
CA LEU A 561 43.17 24.48 -1.08
C LEU A 561 44.39 24.35 -0.18
N LEU A 562 44.89 25.50 0.26
CA LEU A 562 46.18 25.62 0.94
C LEU A 562 45.98 25.87 2.43
N PRO A 563 46.69 25.14 3.31
CA PRO A 563 46.43 25.16 4.75
C PRO A 563 46.96 26.42 5.45
N ASP A 564 47.98 27.07 4.88
CA ASP A 564 48.69 28.20 5.49
C ASP A 564 49.12 29.24 4.45
N TYR A 565 49.21 30.49 4.89
CA TYR A 565 49.60 31.62 4.04
C TYR A 565 51.01 31.45 3.46
N GLN A 566 51.92 30.81 4.21
CA GLN A 566 53.28 30.55 3.73
C GLN A 566 53.28 29.59 2.55
N THR A 567 52.54 28.48 2.60
CA THR A 567 52.43 27.57 1.45
C THR A 567 51.65 28.21 0.30
N TRP A 568 50.63 29.02 0.58
CA TRP A 568 49.90 29.76 -0.46
C TRP A 568 50.78 30.76 -1.22
N SER A 569 51.54 31.59 -0.49
CA SER A 569 52.47 32.55 -1.08
C SER A 569 53.54 31.85 -1.92
N PHE A 570 54.09 30.74 -1.42
CA PHE A 570 55.06 29.93 -2.15
C PHE A 570 54.49 29.31 -3.43
N ALA A 571 53.27 28.75 -3.37
CA ALA A 571 52.60 28.13 -4.52
C ALA A 571 52.32 29.14 -5.64
N ILE A 572 51.82 30.33 -5.28
CA ILE A 572 51.53 31.41 -6.23
C ILE A 572 52.80 31.99 -6.84
N LEU A 573 53.83 32.26 -6.04
CA LEU A 573 55.11 32.79 -6.54
C LEU A 573 55.75 31.86 -7.57
N LYS A 574 55.75 30.55 -7.28
CA LYS A 574 56.30 29.53 -8.17
C LYS A 574 55.46 29.37 -9.45
N SER A 575 54.14 29.60 -9.39
CA SER A 575 53.24 29.52 -10.56
C SER A 575 53.25 30.80 -11.42
N LEU A 576 53.44 31.99 -10.83
CA LEU A 576 53.39 33.27 -11.53
C LEU A 576 54.78 33.81 -11.91
N ASN A 577 55.86 33.09 -11.54
CA ASN A 577 57.25 33.40 -11.87
C ASN A 577 57.67 34.85 -11.51
N THR A 578 57.11 35.38 -10.40
CA THR A 578 57.39 36.74 -9.92
C THR A 578 58.33 36.68 -8.72
N LYS A 579 59.44 37.45 -8.77
CA LYS A 579 60.46 37.50 -7.71
C LYS A 579 60.09 38.39 -6.51
N THR A 580 58.84 38.85 -6.42
CA THR A 580 58.46 39.97 -5.54
C THR A 580 57.25 39.66 -4.66
N MET A 581 57.39 38.73 -3.72
CA MET A 581 56.63 38.77 -2.47
C MET A 581 57.64 38.88 -1.33
N MET A 582 57.87 40.10 -0.85
CA MET A 582 58.54 40.28 0.42
C MET A 582 57.53 40.07 1.54
N TYR A 583 57.94 39.25 2.51
CA TYR A 583 57.39 39.12 3.84
C TYR A 583 56.95 40.48 4.40
N ALA A 584 55.65 40.71 4.51
CA ALA A 584 55.15 41.68 5.48
C ALA A 584 55.16 40.97 6.85
N LYS A 585 56.27 41.12 7.58
CA LYS A 585 56.25 40.96 9.04
C LYS A 585 55.15 41.88 9.56
N THR A 586 54.10 41.31 10.16
CA THR A 586 53.01 41.99 10.89
C THR A 586 52.49 43.28 10.23
N PRO A 587 51.33 43.26 9.57
CA PRO A 587 50.85 44.44 8.86
C PRO A 587 50.67 45.61 9.83
N ASP A 588 51.36 46.72 9.56
CA ASP A 588 50.95 48.03 10.06
C ASP A 588 49.50 48.25 9.63
N LEU A 589 48.66 48.83 10.50
CA LEU A 589 47.21 49.01 10.31
C LEU A 589 46.80 49.68 8.98
N GLN A 590 47.75 50.29 8.25
CA GLN A 590 47.53 50.86 6.92
C GLN A 590 47.46 49.83 5.78
N ASP A 591 47.78 48.56 6.04
CA ASP A 591 47.98 47.50 5.03
C ASP A 591 46.98 46.32 5.11
N ALA A 592 45.86 46.53 5.81
CA ALA A 592 44.88 45.50 6.18
C ALA A 592 44.04 44.88 5.02
N MET A 593 44.40 45.12 3.76
CA MET A 593 43.91 44.34 2.60
C MET A 593 44.80 44.57 1.38
N GLN A 594 45.86 43.79 1.15
CA GLN A 594 46.63 43.91 -0.09
C GLN A 594 45.89 43.21 -1.26
N MET A 595 44.90 43.89 -1.84
CA MET A 595 44.38 43.54 -3.17
C MET A 595 45.33 44.11 -4.21
N LYS A 596 46.23 43.28 -4.74
CA LYS A 596 47.13 43.68 -5.83
C LYS A 596 46.87 42.81 -7.05
N SER A 597 46.20 43.36 -8.06
CA SER A 597 46.21 42.79 -9.40
C SER A 597 47.56 43.07 -10.05
N HIS A 598 48.52 42.15 -9.97
CA HIS A 598 49.71 42.25 -10.81
C HIS A 598 49.33 41.98 -12.26
N HIS A 599 49.09 43.04 -13.01
CA HIS A 599 49.12 43.01 -14.46
C HIS A 599 50.58 42.81 -14.89
N CYS A 600 51.04 41.56 -15.01
CA CYS A 600 52.30 41.25 -15.68
C CYS A 600 52.11 41.51 -17.18
N TYR A 601 52.29 42.75 -17.60
CA TYR A 601 52.49 43.14 -19.01
C TYR A 601 53.88 42.70 -19.46
N THR A 602 54.14 41.40 -19.54
CA THR A 602 55.29 40.85 -20.27
C THR A 602 55.00 39.41 -20.69
N GLY A 603 54.29 39.22 -21.81
CA GLY A 603 54.39 38.08 -22.75
C GLY A 603 54.42 36.61 -22.31
N GLN A 604 54.51 36.25 -21.03
CA GLN A 604 54.68 34.88 -20.53
C GLN A 604 54.02 34.79 -19.14
N ALA A 605 52.89 34.07 -19.07
CA ALA A 605 52.03 33.82 -17.91
C ALA A 605 51.28 35.04 -17.30
N ALA A 606 49.98 35.16 -17.64
CA ALA A 606 49.06 36.11 -16.98
C ALA A 606 48.34 35.42 -15.81
N GLY A 607 48.14 36.11 -14.69
CA GLY A 607 47.39 35.63 -13.52
C GLY A 607 46.97 36.79 -12.61
N ALA A 608 46.04 36.56 -11.69
CA ALA A 608 45.56 37.56 -10.73
C ALA A 608 45.43 36.94 -9.33
N TYR A 609 45.58 37.73 -8.27
CA TYR A 609 45.37 37.31 -6.89
C TYR A 609 44.72 38.42 -6.07
N ALA A 610 44.00 38.02 -5.03
CA ALA A 610 43.39 38.89 -4.04
C ALA A 610 43.64 38.32 -2.65
N VAL A 611 44.10 39.16 -1.71
CA VAL A 611 44.30 38.78 -0.31
C VAL A 611 43.43 39.69 0.56
N ALA A 612 42.61 39.07 1.40
CA ALA A 612 41.83 39.75 2.42
C ALA A 612 42.36 39.40 3.81
N TYR A 613 42.44 40.39 4.70
CA TYR A 613 42.72 40.18 6.12
C TYR A 613 41.49 40.55 6.93
N PHE A 614 41.14 39.77 7.94
CA PHE A 614 40.00 40.07 8.80
C PHE A 614 40.38 39.88 10.27
N PRO A 615 39.72 40.62 11.18
CA PRO A 615 40.02 40.58 12.61
C PRO A 615 39.48 39.30 13.25
N ILE A 616 40.25 38.69 14.17
CA ILE A 616 39.80 37.59 15.03
C ILE A 616 39.82 38.05 16.48
N LEU A 617 38.71 37.86 17.19
CA LEU A 617 38.60 38.12 18.62
C LEU A 617 39.13 36.91 19.40
N GLN A 618 40.38 36.96 19.88
CA GLN A 618 40.81 36.07 20.97
C GLN A 618 40.48 36.75 22.29
N LEU A 619 39.74 36.05 23.15
CA LEU A 619 39.13 36.45 24.43
C LEU A 619 40.09 36.99 25.52
N ASP A 620 41.28 37.47 25.16
CA ASP A 620 42.27 37.99 26.11
C ASP A 620 42.27 39.53 26.11
N LEU A 621 41.24 40.09 26.74
CA LEU A 621 41.02 41.54 26.93
C LEU A 621 42.11 42.23 27.78
N SER A 622 43.07 41.48 28.31
CA SER A 622 44.16 42.02 29.14
C SER A 622 45.29 42.68 28.34
N LYS A 623 45.32 42.49 27.01
CA LYS A 623 46.45 42.94 26.16
C LYS A 623 46.04 43.48 24.79
N GLY A 624 44.91 44.16 24.64
CA GLY A 624 44.61 45.10 23.52
C GLY A 624 45.13 44.76 22.11
N LYS A 625 45.18 43.48 21.72
CA LYS A 625 45.79 43.03 20.46
C LYS A 625 44.74 42.31 19.64
N ILE A 626 44.20 43.02 18.65
CA ILE A 626 43.41 42.41 17.58
C ILE A 626 44.37 41.58 16.73
N ASN A 627 44.18 40.26 16.74
CA ASN A 627 44.91 39.36 15.85
C ASN A 627 44.22 39.36 14.47
N TRP A 628 45.02 39.31 13.42
CA TRP A 628 44.55 39.32 12.03
C TRP A 628 44.83 37.96 11.39
N GLU A 629 43.82 37.37 10.75
CA GLU A 629 43.98 36.21 9.88
C GLU A 629 43.87 36.66 8.42
N GLY A 630 44.80 36.19 7.58
CA GLY A 630 44.84 36.49 6.16
C GLY A 630 44.37 35.30 5.33
N CYS A 631 43.39 35.53 4.45
CA CYS A 631 42.96 34.58 3.42
C CYS A 631 43.32 35.11 2.03
N GLY A 632 44.07 34.30 1.29
CA GLY A 632 44.44 34.58 -0.10
C GLY A 632 43.65 33.72 -1.09
N VAL A 633 43.22 34.33 -2.20
CA VAL A 633 42.77 33.62 -3.41
C VAL A 633 43.58 34.09 -4.62
N GLY A 634 43.82 33.21 -5.58
CA GLY A 634 44.53 33.56 -6.81
C GLY A 634 44.27 32.60 -7.94
N TRP A 635 44.52 33.02 -9.17
CA TRP A 635 44.31 32.18 -10.34
C TRP A 635 45.19 32.59 -11.53
N SER A 636 45.44 31.63 -12.42
CA SER A 636 46.12 31.86 -13.70
C SER A 636 45.10 32.24 -14.79
N MET A 637 45.41 33.20 -15.65
CA MET A 637 44.60 33.61 -16.80
C MET A 637 45.08 32.87 -18.07
N GLY A 638 44.22 32.04 -18.66
CA GLY A 638 44.49 31.41 -19.97
C GLY A 638 44.20 32.36 -21.13
N THR A 639 45.07 32.41 -22.13
CA THR A 639 44.83 33.13 -23.40
C THR A 639 43.88 32.33 -24.29
N LEU A 640 42.86 32.99 -24.84
CA LEU A 640 41.80 32.47 -25.73
C LEU A 640 42.29 32.02 -27.13
N ARG A 641 43.46 31.40 -27.26
CA ARG A 641 43.90 30.74 -28.49
C ARG A 641 44.53 29.38 -28.16
N GLN A 642 43.84 28.33 -28.61
CA GLN A 642 44.25 26.92 -28.84
C GLN A 642 45.77 26.69 -28.66
N ASP A 643 46.31 25.83 -27.81
CA ASP A 643 45.84 24.56 -27.24
C ASP A 643 46.43 24.29 -25.84
N SER A 644 45.71 23.52 -25.01
CA SER A 644 46.12 22.90 -23.71
C SER A 644 46.15 23.75 -22.41
N GLY A 645 45.26 24.73 -22.27
CA GLY A 645 45.20 25.62 -21.10
C GLY A 645 44.54 25.05 -19.84
N SER A 646 45.29 24.42 -18.95
CA SER A 646 44.84 24.14 -17.57
C SER A 646 44.79 25.45 -16.75
N VAL A 647 43.61 25.79 -16.23
CA VAL A 647 43.42 26.94 -15.33
C VAL A 647 43.65 26.48 -13.89
N ARG A 648 44.57 27.15 -13.18
CA ARG A 648 44.86 26.89 -11.78
C ARG A 648 44.26 27.98 -10.91
N TYR A 649 43.56 27.57 -9.86
CA TYR A 649 42.98 28.38 -8.80
C TYR A 649 43.66 28.00 -7.49
N PHE A 650 43.98 28.97 -6.66
CA PHE A 650 44.61 28.81 -5.37
C PHE A 650 43.70 29.50 -4.35
N SER A 651 43.28 28.79 -3.31
CA SER A 651 42.35 29.31 -2.31
C SER A 651 42.80 28.89 -0.91
N MET A 652 42.61 29.79 0.05
CA MET A 652 42.69 29.51 1.49
C MET A 652 41.31 29.55 2.16
N LEU A 653 40.23 29.62 1.37
CA LEU A 653 38.88 29.70 1.89
C LEU A 653 38.49 28.37 2.53
N GLN A 654 37.81 28.45 3.68
CA GLN A 654 37.35 27.27 4.39
C GLN A 654 36.16 26.60 3.70
N GLU A 655 35.39 27.33 2.88
CA GLU A 655 34.16 26.84 2.21
C GLU A 655 34.19 26.91 0.66
N SER A 656 35.36 26.76 0.03
CA SER A 656 35.43 26.93 -1.44
C SER A 656 35.07 25.69 -2.26
N GLY A 657 34.20 25.88 -3.25
CA GLY A 657 34.00 24.96 -4.37
C GLY A 657 34.92 25.30 -5.56
N ILE A 658 35.00 24.42 -6.56
CA ILE A 658 35.76 24.71 -7.79
C ILE A 658 35.08 25.89 -8.50
N PRO A 659 35.76 27.03 -8.66
CA PRO A 659 35.16 28.21 -9.24
C PRO A 659 35.05 28.08 -10.76
N ASP A 660 33.99 28.61 -11.34
CA ASP A 660 33.81 28.55 -12.79
C ASP A 660 34.86 29.38 -13.54
N ASP A 661 35.14 30.57 -13.02
CA ASP A 661 36.20 31.47 -13.43
C ASP A 661 36.81 32.21 -12.22
N GLY A 662 37.85 33.01 -12.46
CA GLY A 662 38.49 33.79 -11.39
C GLY A 662 37.56 34.78 -10.70
N TYR A 663 36.45 35.15 -11.35
CA TYR A 663 35.45 36.07 -10.82
C TYR A 663 34.57 35.38 -9.76
N ASP A 664 34.18 34.14 -9.98
CA ASP A 664 33.48 33.32 -8.98
C ASP A 664 34.32 33.07 -7.73
N LEU A 665 35.63 32.83 -7.89
CA LEU A 665 36.56 32.71 -6.75
C LEU A 665 36.66 34.01 -5.95
N PHE A 666 36.62 35.16 -6.64
CA PHE A 666 36.59 36.47 -5.98
C PHE A 666 35.28 36.69 -5.21
N GLN A 667 34.13 36.28 -5.76
CA GLN A 667 32.85 36.33 -5.05
C GLN A 667 32.85 35.45 -3.79
N GLN A 668 33.43 34.25 -3.87
CA GLN A 668 33.59 33.38 -2.70
C GLN A 668 34.45 34.06 -1.61
N LEU A 669 35.52 34.77 -1.97
CA LEU A 669 36.34 35.53 -1.01
C LEU A 669 35.54 36.67 -0.36
N LEU A 670 34.75 37.43 -1.13
CA LEU A 670 33.93 38.52 -0.60
C LEU A 670 32.85 38.00 0.35
N ALA A 671 32.20 36.89 0.00
CA ALA A 671 31.20 36.24 0.84
C ALA A 671 31.80 35.78 2.18
N GLU A 672 32.91 35.05 2.15
CA GLU A 672 33.63 34.61 3.35
C GLU A 672 34.04 35.80 4.24
N SER A 673 34.60 36.85 3.61
CA SER A 673 35.02 38.05 4.33
C SER A 673 33.84 38.73 5.01
N THR A 674 32.69 38.82 4.33
CA THR A 674 31.46 39.40 4.89
C THR A 674 30.99 38.60 6.11
N SER A 675 30.95 37.28 6.00
CA SER A 675 30.53 36.39 7.10
C SER A 675 31.43 36.53 8.32
N LYS A 676 32.77 36.54 8.15
CA LYS A 676 33.72 36.67 9.26
C LYS A 676 33.66 38.04 9.94
N TRP A 677 33.45 39.11 9.17
CA TRP A 677 33.24 40.44 9.74
C TRP A 677 31.94 40.53 10.55
N LEU A 678 30.88 39.87 10.10
CA LEU A 678 29.61 39.82 10.83
C LEU A 678 29.75 39.00 12.12
N GLU A 679 30.41 37.84 12.07
CA GLU A 679 30.72 37.02 13.25
C GLU A 679 31.52 37.82 14.28
N PHE A 680 32.54 38.57 13.85
CA PHE A 680 33.28 39.47 14.71
C PHE A 680 32.37 40.53 15.37
N CYS A 681 31.47 41.16 14.61
CA CYS A 681 30.55 42.16 15.17
C CYS A 681 29.64 41.57 16.25
N ILE A 682 29.11 40.36 16.03
CA ILE A 682 28.27 39.65 17.01
C ILE A 682 29.07 39.32 18.27
N GLN A 683 30.26 38.73 18.13
CA GLN A 683 31.13 38.42 19.27
C GLN A 683 31.53 39.69 20.06
N PHE A 684 31.72 40.80 19.35
CA PHE A 684 32.04 42.09 19.98
C PHE A 684 30.82 42.68 20.70
N GLU A 685 29.62 42.55 20.14
CA GLU A 685 28.36 42.94 20.79
C GLU A 685 28.10 42.15 22.08
N ASP A 686 28.31 40.83 22.04
CA ASP A 686 28.23 39.96 23.21
C ASP A 686 29.21 40.40 24.31
N ASN A 687 30.42 40.78 23.92
CA ASN A 687 31.43 41.30 24.85
C ASN A 687 31.01 42.65 25.46
N LEU A 688 30.54 43.61 24.65
CA LEU A 688 30.00 44.87 25.18
C LEU A 688 28.82 44.64 26.12
N SER A 689 27.99 43.65 25.84
CA SER A 689 26.87 43.24 26.70
C SER A 689 27.36 42.67 28.03
N GLN A 690 28.44 41.88 28.04
CA GLN A 690 29.08 41.43 29.28
C GLN A 690 29.71 42.58 30.07
N ILE A 691 30.40 43.51 29.40
CA ILE A 691 30.95 44.71 30.03
C ILE A 691 29.81 45.51 30.68
N ARG A 692 28.70 45.71 29.97
CA ARG A 692 27.50 46.39 30.51
C ARG A 692 26.94 45.68 31.75
N LEU A 693 26.91 44.34 31.76
CA LEU A 693 26.47 43.56 32.91
C LEU A 693 27.42 43.75 34.11
N ASP A 694 28.73 43.74 33.87
CA ASP A 694 29.74 43.93 34.90
C ASP A 694 29.75 45.35 35.46
N GLN A 695 29.48 46.36 34.64
CA GLN A 695 29.25 47.74 35.08
C GLN A 695 28.06 47.87 36.03
N LEU A 696 26.93 47.22 35.71
CA LEU A 696 25.75 47.20 36.58
C LEU A 696 26.03 46.51 37.92
N LYS A 697 26.86 45.45 37.92
CA LYS A 697 27.28 44.76 39.15
C LYS A 697 28.26 45.59 39.98
N SER A 698 29.19 46.30 39.33
CA SER A 698 30.27 47.04 40.00
C SER A 698 29.87 48.45 40.44
N GLN A 699 28.69 48.96 40.02
CA GLN A 699 28.20 50.32 40.30
C GLN A 699 29.21 51.42 39.92
N GLY A 700 29.92 51.23 38.80
CA GLY A 700 30.89 52.21 38.28
C GLY A 700 32.10 52.44 39.19
N LYS A 701 32.58 51.40 39.89
CA LYS A 701 33.72 51.48 40.83
C LYS A 701 35.08 51.08 40.22
N SER A 702 35.11 50.52 39.03
CA SER A 702 36.34 50.06 38.36
C SER A 702 36.88 51.13 37.41
N PRO A 703 37.98 51.83 37.71
CA PRO A 703 38.61 52.76 36.75
C PRO A 703 39.13 52.05 35.49
N GLU A 704 39.33 50.73 35.54
CA GLU A 704 39.81 49.92 34.42
C GLU A 704 38.78 49.83 33.29
N THR A 705 37.46 49.87 33.58
CA THR A 705 36.40 49.77 32.55
C THR A 705 36.38 50.97 31.61
N ILE A 706 36.71 52.17 32.10
CA ILE A 706 36.82 53.38 31.25
C ILE A 706 38.00 53.23 30.28
N SER A 707 39.15 52.73 30.76
CA SER A 707 40.31 52.48 29.91
C SER A 707 40.00 51.43 28.84
N HIS A 708 39.34 50.32 29.21
CA HIS A 708 38.95 49.28 28.28
C HIS A 708 37.91 49.75 27.24
N LEU A 709 36.92 50.55 27.64
CA LEU A 709 35.94 51.12 26.70
C LEU A 709 36.58 52.16 25.76
N ALA A 710 37.53 52.95 26.25
CA ALA A 710 38.29 53.89 25.41
C ALA A 710 39.19 53.15 24.38
N GLU A 711 39.85 52.07 24.80
CA GLU A 711 40.58 51.18 23.88
C GLU A 711 39.66 50.53 22.85
N ASN A 712 38.46 50.09 23.26
CA ASN A 712 37.45 49.54 22.36
C ASN A 712 36.93 50.58 21.35
N ALA A 713 36.74 51.83 21.76
CA ALA A 713 36.37 52.92 20.84
C ALA A 713 37.47 53.17 19.79
N LEU A 714 38.73 53.17 20.21
CA LEU A 714 39.88 53.28 19.31
C LEU A 714 39.93 52.10 18.32
N HIS A 715 39.69 50.89 18.80
CA HIS A 715 39.64 49.68 17.99
C HIS A 715 38.51 49.75 16.94
N ILE A 716 37.29 50.18 17.28
CA ILE A 716 36.21 50.31 16.30
C ILE A 716 36.55 51.37 15.23
N ALA A 717 37.12 52.51 15.64
CA ALA A 717 37.54 53.53 14.68
C ALA A 717 38.59 53.00 13.69
N GLN A 718 39.56 52.23 14.19
CA GLN A 718 40.54 51.53 13.38
C GLN A 718 39.90 50.50 12.44
N LEU A 719 38.98 49.68 12.94
CA LEU A 719 38.28 48.65 12.16
C LEU A 719 37.41 49.25 11.05
N ARG A 720 36.71 50.37 11.31
CA ARG A 720 35.96 51.11 10.29
C ARG A 720 36.87 51.60 9.17
N ARG A 721 38.02 52.17 9.51
CA ARG A 721 39.00 52.64 8.53
C ARG A 721 39.53 51.48 7.68
N VAL A 722 39.80 50.33 8.30
CA VAL A 722 40.17 49.11 7.59
C VAL A 722 39.05 48.69 6.65
N LEU A 723 37.82 48.52 7.14
CA LEU A 723 36.67 48.10 6.34
C LEU A 723 36.40 49.03 5.16
N GLN A 724 36.48 50.34 5.35
CA GLN A 724 36.36 51.33 4.26
C GLN A 724 37.46 51.16 3.20
N CYS A 725 38.69 50.86 3.64
CA CYS A 725 39.80 50.55 2.73
C CYS A 725 39.54 49.24 1.98
N GLN A 726 38.98 48.22 2.65
CA GLN A 726 38.65 46.93 2.02
C GLN A 726 37.59 47.08 0.94
N VAL A 727 36.49 47.76 1.25
CA VAL A 727 35.38 48.02 0.31
C VAL A 727 35.88 48.77 -0.91
N ARG A 728 36.67 49.84 -0.71
CA ARG A 728 37.24 50.62 -1.82
C ARG A 728 38.14 49.78 -2.72
N ARG A 729 39.06 49.00 -2.13
CA ARG A 729 39.97 48.11 -2.88
C ARG A 729 39.20 47.01 -3.62
N ALA A 730 38.12 46.49 -3.03
CA ALA A 730 37.24 45.50 -3.67
C ALA A 730 36.46 46.10 -4.85
N GLU A 731 35.97 47.34 -4.74
CA GLU A 731 35.32 48.08 -5.84
C GLU A 731 36.29 48.33 -7.00
N GLU A 732 37.51 48.82 -6.71
CA GLU A 732 38.56 49.03 -7.71
C GLU A 732 38.93 47.72 -8.42
N PHE A 733 39.08 46.63 -7.67
CA PHE A 733 39.36 45.31 -8.22
C PHE A 733 38.19 44.78 -9.06
N ASN A 734 36.94 45.00 -8.62
CA ASN A 734 35.73 44.61 -9.33
C ASN A 734 35.63 45.29 -10.70
N ILE A 735 35.83 46.61 -10.76
CA ILE A 735 35.84 47.39 -12.02
C ILE A 735 36.93 46.87 -12.97
N ASN A 736 38.12 46.57 -12.45
CA ASN A 736 39.24 46.08 -13.25
C ASN A 736 38.99 44.66 -13.82
N LEU A 737 38.29 43.79 -13.08
CA LEU A 737 37.91 42.44 -13.53
C LEU A 737 36.67 42.44 -14.45
N GLY A 738 35.68 43.29 -14.16
CA GLY A 738 34.41 43.39 -14.89
C GLY A 738 34.58 43.73 -16.37
N ARG A 739 35.58 44.57 -16.71
CA ARG A 739 35.94 44.91 -18.10
C ARG A 739 36.27 43.70 -18.99
N ARG A 740 36.57 42.52 -18.42
CA ARG A 740 36.93 41.29 -19.16
C ARG A 740 35.89 40.17 -19.09
N HIS A 741 35.08 40.10 -18.04
CA HIS A 741 34.17 38.96 -17.77
C HIS A 741 32.67 39.29 -17.91
N GLY A 742 32.31 40.54 -18.24
CA GLY A 742 30.94 40.96 -18.61
C GLY A 742 30.14 41.61 -17.47
N VAL A 743 29.21 42.50 -17.84
CA VAL A 743 28.46 43.41 -16.94
C VAL A 743 27.59 42.68 -15.91
N SER A 744 27.04 41.50 -16.24
CA SER A 744 26.17 40.74 -15.32
C SER A 744 26.93 40.20 -14.11
N LYS A 745 28.19 39.80 -14.27
CA LYS A 745 29.02 39.33 -13.16
C LYS A 745 29.45 40.50 -12.27
N GLU A 746 29.79 41.63 -12.89
CA GLU A 746 30.11 42.91 -12.22
C GLU A 746 29.04 43.35 -11.21
N GLN A 747 27.76 43.30 -11.62
CA GLN A 747 26.62 43.63 -10.75
C GLN A 747 26.50 42.66 -9.56
N ARG A 748 26.70 41.35 -9.77
CA ARG A 748 26.61 40.36 -8.70
C ARG A 748 27.69 40.52 -7.63
N ALA A 749 28.95 40.84 -7.99
CA ALA A 749 29.93 41.12 -6.93
C ALA A 749 29.66 42.46 -6.25
N LEU A 750 29.08 43.43 -6.97
CA LEU A 750 28.65 44.69 -6.38
C LEU A 750 27.60 44.48 -5.27
N GLU A 751 26.67 43.53 -5.45
CA GLU A 751 25.72 43.13 -4.39
C GLU A 751 26.44 42.66 -3.12
N TYR A 752 27.48 41.82 -3.23
CA TYR A 752 28.28 41.41 -2.07
C TYR A 752 29.07 42.57 -1.46
N ILE A 753 29.62 43.45 -2.28
CA ILE A 753 30.29 44.67 -1.82
C ILE A 753 29.31 45.57 -1.06
N HIS A 754 28.05 45.66 -1.51
CA HIS A 754 26.99 46.39 -0.82
C HIS A 754 26.62 45.78 0.53
N ARG A 755 26.74 44.46 0.73
CA ARG A 755 26.53 43.82 2.05
C ARG A 755 27.52 44.29 3.11
N PHE A 756 28.70 44.80 2.72
CA PHE A 756 29.59 45.48 3.67
C PHE A 756 29.00 46.79 4.21
N ALA A 757 27.95 47.35 3.60
CA ALA A 757 27.20 48.47 4.19
C ALA A 757 26.49 48.06 5.48
N ASP A 758 25.96 46.83 5.56
CA ASP A 758 25.33 46.30 6.75
C ASP A 758 26.35 46.18 7.88
N ILE A 759 27.56 45.71 7.59
CA ILE A 759 28.67 45.65 8.55
C ILE A 759 29.06 47.07 9.01
N ARG A 760 29.12 48.05 8.09
CA ARG A 760 29.38 49.46 8.47
C ARG A 760 28.33 49.99 9.42
N GLN A 761 27.05 49.67 9.20
CA GLN A 761 25.96 50.05 10.08
C GLN A 761 26.07 49.35 11.45
N GLN A 762 26.42 48.06 11.48
CA GLN A 762 26.64 47.34 12.74
C GLN A 762 27.81 47.93 13.53
N LEU A 763 28.95 48.21 12.88
CA LEU A 763 30.05 48.95 13.51
C LEU A 763 29.65 50.38 13.92
N GLN A 764 28.63 50.96 13.29
CA GLN A 764 28.04 52.23 13.72
C GLN A 764 27.33 52.10 15.05
N ILE A 765 26.41 51.14 15.14
CA ILE A 765 25.64 50.84 16.33
C ILE A 765 26.56 50.46 17.50
N LEU A 766 27.62 49.69 17.25
CA LEU A 766 28.58 49.28 18.29
C LEU A 766 29.34 50.47 18.89
N ASP A 767 29.76 51.45 18.08
CA ASP A 767 30.41 52.68 18.56
C ASP A 767 29.45 53.60 19.31
N GLU A 768 28.20 53.70 18.84
CA GLU A 768 27.13 54.40 19.58
C GLU A 768 26.92 53.74 20.94
N THR A 769 26.89 52.39 20.97
CA THR A 769 26.78 51.63 22.22
C THR A 769 27.97 51.85 23.14
N ILE A 770 29.22 51.86 22.63
CA ILE A 770 30.41 52.18 23.44
C ILE A 770 30.32 53.61 23.99
N ARG A 771 29.88 54.57 23.17
CA ARG A 771 29.73 55.96 23.57
C ARG A 771 28.70 56.10 24.68
N ASP A 772 27.57 55.42 24.57
CA ASP A 772 26.52 55.39 25.60
C ASP A 772 27.05 54.76 26.89
N LEU A 773 27.80 53.66 26.80
CA LEU A 773 28.43 53.02 27.96
C LEU A 773 29.50 53.92 28.62
N LEU A 774 30.30 54.63 27.83
CA LEU A 774 31.25 55.62 28.34
C LEU A 774 30.54 56.79 29.02
N GLN A 775 29.48 57.33 28.41
CA GLN A 775 28.67 58.39 29.01
C GLN A 775 28.04 57.92 30.33
N PHE A 776 27.56 56.69 30.38
CA PHE A 776 27.00 56.09 31.59
C PHE A 776 28.04 55.93 32.70
N GLU A 777 29.27 55.50 32.37
CA GLU A 777 30.38 55.44 33.33
C GLU A 777 30.81 56.82 33.82
N PHE A 778 30.92 57.81 32.92
CA PHE A 778 31.22 59.19 33.34
C PHE A 778 30.12 59.78 34.23
N ALA A 779 28.86 59.43 33.97
CA ALA A 779 27.74 59.81 34.83
C ALA A 779 27.85 59.12 36.21
N TRP A 780 28.17 57.83 36.27
CA TRP A 780 28.41 57.13 37.54
C TRP A 780 29.62 57.66 38.30
N ALA A 781 30.74 57.94 37.61
CA ALA A 781 31.91 58.57 38.20
C ALA A 781 31.54 59.94 38.79
N SER A 782 30.76 60.74 38.06
CA SER A 782 30.27 62.04 38.52
C SER A 782 29.30 61.92 39.71
N ILE A 783 28.41 60.93 39.71
CA ILE A 783 27.50 60.66 40.84
C ILE A 783 28.27 60.17 42.07
N ASN A 784 29.23 59.27 41.90
CA ASN A 784 30.08 58.77 42.99
C ASN A 784 30.96 59.88 43.56
N GLU A 785 31.50 60.75 42.72
CA GLU A 785 32.25 61.93 43.14
C GLU A 785 31.35 62.98 43.80
N ALA A 786 30.15 63.22 43.29
CA ALA A 786 29.14 64.07 43.92
C ALA A 786 28.66 63.49 45.25
N HIS A 787 28.56 62.16 45.41
CA HIS A 787 28.27 61.52 46.69
C HIS A 787 29.44 61.64 47.68
N LYS A 788 30.69 61.49 47.24
CA LYS A 788 31.88 61.80 48.07
C LYS A 788 31.91 63.27 48.47
N SER A 789 31.59 64.16 47.53
CA SER A 789 31.57 65.61 47.72
C SER A 789 30.40 66.06 48.60
N THR A 790 29.20 65.47 48.48
CA THR A 790 28.05 65.72 49.36
C THR A 790 28.22 65.08 50.73
N SER A 791 28.88 63.92 50.84
CA SER A 791 29.40 63.40 52.12
C SER A 791 30.35 64.42 52.77
N LEU A 792 31.27 65.02 51.98
CA LEU A 792 32.14 66.10 52.45
C LEU A 792 31.37 67.41 52.77
N ALA A 793 30.32 67.73 52.01
CA ALA A 793 29.58 68.99 52.11
C ALA A 793 28.44 68.94 53.15
N ILE A 794 27.92 67.76 53.50
CA ILE A 794 27.07 67.58 54.69
C ILE A 794 27.89 67.85 55.97
N SER A 795 29.21 67.69 55.92
CA SER A 795 30.15 68.13 56.96
C SER A 795 30.38 69.67 56.96
N MET A 796 30.12 70.39 55.86
CA MET A 796 30.31 71.85 55.79
C MET A 796 29.19 72.56 55.00
N LYS A 797 28.26 73.19 55.74
CA LYS A 797 27.28 74.15 55.17
C LYS A 797 27.99 75.19 54.28
N ARG A 798 27.83 75.10 52.95
CA ARG A 798 27.70 76.27 52.05
C ARG A 798 27.24 75.86 50.64
N LEU A 799 25.98 76.19 50.38
CA LEU A 799 25.20 75.91 49.17
C LEU A 799 25.64 76.70 47.91
N SER A 800 26.91 77.11 47.78
CA SER A 800 27.36 78.07 46.74
C SER A 800 28.20 77.46 45.61
N TRP A 801 28.69 76.22 45.75
CA TRP A 801 29.65 75.62 44.81
C TRP A 801 29.00 74.78 43.70
N ILE A 802 27.78 74.31 43.93
CA ILE A 802 27.04 73.45 42.99
C ILE A 802 26.63 74.23 41.72
N THR A 803 26.38 75.53 41.81
CA THR A 803 26.01 76.34 40.63
C THR A 803 27.19 76.80 39.78
N PHE A 804 28.39 76.94 40.37
CA PHE A 804 29.55 77.52 39.67
C PHE A 804 30.47 76.49 38.99
N ILE A 805 30.50 75.23 39.45
CA ILE A 805 31.38 74.19 38.88
C ILE A 805 30.60 73.16 38.06
N PHE A 806 29.42 72.74 38.53
CA PHE A 806 28.67 71.67 37.86
C PHE A 806 27.93 72.12 36.60
N LEU A 807 27.47 73.37 36.53
CA LEU A 807 26.81 73.88 35.31
C LEU A 807 27.79 73.95 34.12
N PRO A 808 29.04 74.45 34.30
CA PRO A 808 30.06 74.37 33.25
C PRO A 808 30.52 72.95 32.92
N ALA A 809 30.61 72.05 33.90
CA ALA A 809 31.00 70.66 33.66
C ALA A 809 29.94 69.85 32.91
N MET A 810 28.65 70.04 33.21
CA MET A 810 27.56 69.49 32.38
C MET A 810 27.54 70.12 30.98
N PHE A 811 27.84 71.41 30.87
CA PHE A 811 27.92 72.09 29.59
C PHE A 811 29.12 71.59 28.77
N ALA A 812 30.24 71.27 29.41
CA ALA A 812 31.41 70.63 28.80
C ALA A 812 31.10 69.19 28.36
N ALA A 813 30.42 68.39 29.19
CA ALA A 813 29.97 67.05 28.82
C ALA A 813 29.00 67.07 27.61
N SER A 814 28.12 68.07 27.54
CA SER A 814 27.29 68.34 26.36
C SER A 814 28.12 68.77 25.14
N LEU A 815 29.23 69.48 25.34
CA LEU A 815 30.14 69.91 24.27
C LEU A 815 30.97 68.76 23.71
N PHE A 816 31.41 67.82 24.56
CA PHE A 816 32.14 66.61 24.16
C PHE A 816 31.25 65.58 23.43
N GLY A 817 29.94 65.81 23.37
CA GLY A 817 29.02 65.10 22.48
C GLY A 817 29.19 65.46 21.00
N MET A 818 29.92 66.53 20.66
CA MET A 818 30.12 66.97 19.27
C MET A 818 31.48 66.52 18.70
N ASN A 819 31.39 65.61 17.73
CA ASN A 819 32.34 65.28 16.66
C ASN A 819 33.83 65.09 17.02
N VAL A 820 34.27 63.84 17.01
CA VAL A 820 35.66 63.39 17.21
C VAL A 820 36.62 63.94 16.14
N ASP A 821 36.11 64.39 14.98
CA ASP A 821 36.91 64.98 13.90
C ASP A 821 37.64 66.29 14.29
N ILE A 822 37.21 66.98 15.37
CA ILE A 822 37.89 68.18 15.87
C ILE A 822 39.18 67.82 16.64
N LEU A 823 39.23 66.63 17.25
CA LEU A 823 40.38 66.14 18.02
C LEU A 823 41.50 65.58 17.14
N GLU A 824 41.20 65.20 15.89
CA GLU A 824 42.20 64.70 14.94
C GLU A 824 43.10 65.83 14.39
N ASN A 825 42.62 67.08 14.41
CA ASN A 825 43.30 68.22 13.77
C ASN A 825 43.98 69.22 14.73
N ASN A 826 43.95 69.01 16.06
CA ASN A 826 44.55 69.93 17.03
C ASN A 826 45.37 69.20 18.11
N PRO A 827 46.72 69.23 18.06
CA PRO A 827 47.57 68.53 19.03
C PRO A 827 47.73 69.22 20.41
N ASP A 828 47.08 70.36 20.64
CA ASP A 828 47.30 71.21 21.84
C ASP A 828 46.18 71.20 22.89
N TRP A 829 45.46 70.07 23.05
CA TRP A 829 44.47 69.91 24.14
C TRP A 829 45.09 69.79 25.54
N ARG A 830 46.42 69.72 25.65
CA ARG A 830 47.17 69.57 26.91
C ARG A 830 47.08 70.78 27.86
N TRP A 831 46.50 71.90 27.46
CA TRP A 831 46.44 73.13 28.27
C TRP A 831 45.12 73.37 29.02
N VAL A 832 44.14 72.46 28.96
CA VAL A 832 42.83 72.65 29.63
C VAL A 832 42.67 71.84 30.93
N VAL A 833 43.72 71.13 31.40
CA VAL A 833 43.68 70.32 32.65
C VAL A 833 44.42 70.98 33.82
N VAL A 834 44.43 72.32 33.90
CA VAL A 834 44.81 73.02 35.14
C VAL A 834 43.69 73.98 35.50
N PHE A 835 42.70 73.46 36.22
CA PHE A 835 42.08 74.09 37.38
C PHE A 835 41.29 73.06 38.20
#